data_AF-A0A6L3F8Y7-F1
#
_entry.id   AF-A0A6L3F8Y7-F1
#
_cell.length_a   1.000
_cell.length_b   1.000
_cell.length_c   1.000
_cell.angle_alpha   90.00
_cell.angle_beta   90.00
_cell.angle_gamma   90.00
#
_symmetry.space_group_name_H-M   'P 1'
#
loop_
_entity.id
_entity.type
_entity.pdbx_description
1 polymer ?
#
loop_
_entity_poly.entity_id
_entity_poly.type
_entity_poly.pdbx_seq_one_letter_code
_entity_poly.pdbx_strand_id
1 'polypeptide(L)'
;MMNQRPLRVLIADNLPEFLHTRAEFLQKAGYDVLLAETPEETVDLLDTHHIHIAILDIRMRDNDDEKDISGITLAKDPRFRHIPKIILTNFPVYKHVRDVLGPSFASNLPPAVDFIAKNEGAEAMVRAVQQTEEKHVKINRHLQFKWDSYLSFAQLLLMLKPIVDETFRNEHIQMVEDLFRQLFYRYVHVSFGPMLRHESERLLLTLSAFDASDRETQYLVSFGCLEAVVREESRYQHDVPEQARSSLDRYQTVHSRHYAAIAYTFNGGDLEQTQSLRNLLRQHDSERILLGLTHLYQSHLPLWHDRGRAYLDDSPLVSFFSERLADVGDLQEKIESICRQLLSMNLADIFFKPANLVFQVGNGGKVLPNPIAYAAKLSEIPLTAVHWGSTNNQVTIDTVLFDKQGKPWLIDYAYAGQAPLLIDFVSLEMSILSEVLPQLDLLTAFQVEELLLTSNSLDEPIDPSNLPQQAHFLITALTHIRQAAARRAGCDLTAYETGRFVVAMQTLAQFNSHERYRRTPLRPFLNALLTASLSSQKLWIPTPPVAMPSGETGLWVDMSNEIVWVSGQPIELTVQEYQIISFMYQRAGQLCERREIVEHALGERYDETFGQDESRLNSAMSRLRQKLEPDPAHPQFLKTVRGRGYRLDLPAEH
;
A
#
# COMPACT_ATOMS: atom_id res chain seq x y z
N MET A 1 43.09 11.97 5.22
CA MET A 1 43.04 12.07 3.74
C MET A 1 41.89 11.18 3.30
N MET A 2 40.81 11.75 2.76
CA MET A 2 39.70 10.95 2.24
C MET A 2 40.20 10.15 1.04
N ASN A 3 40.19 8.82 1.14
CA ASN A 3 40.43 7.94 -0.01
C ASN A 3 39.31 8.19 -1.02
N GLN A 4 39.57 9.03 -2.03
CA GLN A 4 38.64 9.19 -3.13
C GLN A 4 38.66 7.91 -3.94
N ARG A 5 37.55 7.17 -3.93
CA ARG A 5 37.42 5.91 -4.67
C ARG A 5 37.50 6.20 -6.17
N PRO A 6 38.31 5.46 -6.93
CA PRO A 6 38.45 5.63 -8.38
C PRO A 6 37.13 5.28 -9.09
N LEU A 7 36.86 5.93 -10.22
CA LEU A 7 35.75 5.52 -11.08
C LEU A 7 36.12 4.21 -11.78
N ARG A 8 35.14 3.34 -11.94
CA ARG A 8 35.29 2.03 -12.56
C ARG A 8 34.98 2.05 -14.06
N VAL A 9 35.94 1.60 -14.85
CA VAL A 9 35.87 1.46 -16.31
C VAL A 9 35.88 -0.03 -16.66
N LEU A 10 34.88 -0.49 -17.42
CA LEU A 10 34.91 -1.81 -18.04
C LEU A 10 35.53 -1.67 -19.44
N ILE A 11 36.52 -2.50 -19.78
CA ILE A 11 37.03 -2.61 -21.15
C ILE A 11 36.86 -4.04 -21.64
N ALA A 12 36.22 -4.18 -22.81
CA ALA A 12 35.86 -5.46 -23.37
C ALA A 12 36.36 -5.63 -24.82
N ASP A 13 37.16 -6.66 -25.04
CA ASP A 13 37.87 -6.96 -26.29
C ASP A 13 38.32 -8.42 -26.24
N ASN A 14 38.17 -9.18 -27.32
CA ASN A 14 38.58 -10.59 -27.40
C ASN A 14 40.10 -10.79 -27.58
N LEU A 15 40.91 -9.72 -27.49
CA LEU A 15 42.37 -9.76 -27.49
C LEU A 15 42.93 -9.51 -26.08
N PRO A 16 43.36 -10.56 -25.35
CA PRO A 16 43.82 -10.42 -23.96
C PRO A 16 45.03 -9.49 -23.81
N GLU A 17 46.00 -9.56 -24.72
CA GLU A 17 47.19 -8.70 -24.67
C GLU A 17 46.84 -7.21 -24.82
N PHE A 18 45.84 -6.92 -25.67
CA PHE A 18 45.34 -5.56 -25.84
C PHE A 18 44.66 -5.07 -24.56
N LEU A 19 43.76 -5.86 -23.97
CA LEU A 19 43.09 -5.54 -22.71
C LEU A 19 44.06 -5.20 -21.59
N HIS A 20 45.02 -6.08 -21.32
CA HIS A 20 45.99 -5.91 -20.23
C HIS A 20 46.83 -4.64 -20.44
N THR A 21 47.32 -4.44 -21.67
CA THR A 21 48.12 -3.25 -22.00
C THR A 21 47.31 -1.98 -21.77
N ARG A 22 46.05 -1.92 -22.23
CA ARG A 22 45.20 -0.73 -22.11
C ARG A 22 44.77 -0.46 -20.65
N ALA A 23 44.48 -1.51 -19.89
CA ALA A 23 44.12 -1.40 -18.49
C ALA A 23 45.22 -0.73 -17.65
N GLU A 24 46.50 -1.04 -17.89
CA GLU A 24 47.60 -0.38 -17.16
C GLU A 24 47.61 1.14 -17.34
N PHE A 25 47.27 1.65 -18.53
CA PHE A 25 47.21 3.10 -18.76
C PHE A 25 46.02 3.75 -18.06
N LEU A 26 44.85 3.09 -18.08
CA LEU A 26 43.66 3.56 -17.37
C LEU A 26 43.87 3.53 -15.85
N GLN A 27 44.51 2.50 -15.32
CA GLN A 27 44.87 2.40 -13.90
C GLN A 27 45.88 3.48 -13.49
N LYS A 28 46.90 3.75 -14.31
CA LYS A 28 47.83 4.88 -14.10
C LYS A 28 47.12 6.24 -14.13
N ALA A 29 46.04 6.35 -14.89
CA ALA A 29 45.19 7.54 -14.91
C ALA A 29 44.23 7.64 -13.72
N GLY A 30 44.20 6.65 -12.82
CA GLY A 30 43.42 6.68 -11.58
C GLY A 30 42.04 6.03 -11.67
N TYR A 31 41.80 5.18 -12.67
CA TYR A 31 40.57 4.39 -12.80
C TYR A 31 40.73 2.99 -12.20
N ASP A 32 39.64 2.46 -11.65
CA ASP A 32 39.48 1.02 -11.40
C ASP A 32 39.06 0.36 -12.71
N VAL A 33 39.67 -0.75 -13.10
CA VAL A 33 39.49 -1.31 -14.44
C VAL A 33 39.09 -2.77 -14.35
N LEU A 34 37.95 -3.09 -14.96
CA LEU A 34 37.50 -4.47 -15.18
C LEU A 34 37.70 -4.85 -16.64
N LEU A 35 38.03 -6.11 -16.86
CA LEU A 35 38.34 -6.69 -18.17
C LEU A 35 37.27 -7.71 -18.53
N ALA A 36 36.90 -7.77 -19.80
CA ALA A 36 36.08 -8.86 -20.34
C ALA A 36 36.57 -9.29 -21.73
N GLU A 37 36.74 -10.58 -21.94
CA GLU A 37 37.20 -11.15 -23.21
C GLU A 37 36.05 -11.57 -24.12
N THR A 38 34.85 -11.74 -23.56
CA THR A 38 33.66 -12.22 -24.28
C THR A 38 32.44 -11.34 -24.04
N PRO A 39 31.45 -11.33 -24.96
CA PRO A 39 30.17 -10.66 -24.73
C PRO A 39 29.45 -11.15 -23.47
N GLU A 40 29.51 -12.46 -23.20
CA GLU A 40 28.88 -13.08 -22.04
C GLU A 40 29.49 -12.56 -20.73
N GLU A 41 30.82 -12.58 -20.62
CA GLU A 41 31.53 -12.02 -19.46
C GLU A 41 31.25 -10.52 -19.30
N THR A 42 31.15 -9.78 -20.40
CA THR A 42 30.84 -8.35 -20.37
C THR A 42 29.44 -8.11 -19.81
N VAL A 43 28.45 -8.92 -20.19
CA VAL A 43 27.09 -8.87 -19.63
C VAL A 43 27.13 -9.19 -18.14
N ASP A 44 27.83 -10.25 -17.74
CA ASP A 44 27.94 -10.65 -16.33
C ASP A 44 28.53 -9.53 -15.47
N LEU A 45 29.59 -8.86 -15.94
CA LEU A 45 30.20 -7.73 -15.24
C LEU A 45 29.28 -6.50 -15.19
N LEU A 46 28.62 -6.16 -16.30
CA LEU A 46 27.64 -5.07 -16.32
C LEU A 46 26.40 -5.35 -15.46
N ASP A 47 26.07 -6.63 -15.24
CA ASP A 47 24.95 -7.06 -14.42
C ASP A 47 25.30 -7.08 -12.92
N THR A 48 26.56 -7.34 -12.56
CA THR A 48 26.99 -7.58 -11.17
C THR A 48 27.80 -6.44 -10.53
N HIS A 49 28.45 -5.60 -11.33
CA HIS A 49 29.33 -4.54 -10.85
C HIS A 49 28.78 -3.16 -11.20
N HIS A 50 29.02 -2.18 -10.34
CA HIS A 50 28.75 -0.78 -10.61
C HIS A 50 29.82 -0.21 -11.56
N ILE A 51 29.46 -0.06 -12.84
CA ILE A 51 30.32 0.43 -13.92
C ILE A 51 29.96 1.88 -14.28
N HIS A 52 30.97 2.74 -14.38
CA HIS A 52 30.77 4.16 -14.70
C HIS A 52 30.90 4.44 -16.19
N ILE A 53 31.83 3.75 -16.86
CA ILE A 53 32.10 3.88 -18.30
C ILE A 53 32.41 2.48 -18.83
N ALA A 54 31.84 2.11 -19.99
CA ALA A 54 32.19 0.88 -20.68
C ALA A 54 32.87 1.17 -22.02
N ILE A 55 33.95 0.47 -22.32
CA ILE A 55 34.68 0.53 -23.57
C ILE A 55 34.49 -0.81 -24.26
N LEU A 56 33.82 -0.83 -25.42
CA LEU A 56 33.41 -2.07 -26.09
C LEU A 56 34.02 -2.13 -27.49
N ASP A 57 34.75 -3.21 -27.79
CA ASP A 57 35.12 -3.50 -29.17
C ASP A 57 33.90 -3.86 -30.02
N ILE A 58 33.93 -3.55 -31.32
CA ILE A 58 32.82 -3.93 -32.21
C ILE A 58 32.73 -5.46 -32.35
N ARG A 59 33.89 -6.13 -32.46
CA ARG A 59 34.03 -7.55 -32.79
C ARG A 59 34.51 -8.37 -31.59
N MET A 60 33.60 -8.66 -30.67
CA MET A 60 33.94 -9.31 -29.40
C MET A 60 33.88 -10.84 -29.47
N ARG A 61 33.40 -11.45 -30.55
CA ARG A 61 33.38 -12.91 -30.72
C ARG A 61 34.47 -13.38 -31.68
N ASP A 62 34.59 -12.71 -32.82
CA ASP A 62 35.57 -13.04 -33.84
C ASP A 62 36.10 -11.77 -34.51
N ASN A 63 37.39 -11.48 -34.29
CA ASN A 63 38.04 -10.31 -34.86
C ASN A 63 38.11 -10.32 -36.39
N ASP A 64 38.15 -11.51 -36.98
CA ASP A 64 38.36 -11.70 -38.41
C ASP A 64 37.01 -11.73 -39.17
N ASP A 65 35.88 -11.87 -38.47
CA ASP A 65 34.55 -11.77 -39.07
C ASP A 65 34.05 -10.32 -39.12
N GLU A 66 34.00 -9.75 -40.32
CA GLU A 66 33.47 -8.40 -40.52
C GLU A 66 31.98 -8.24 -40.20
N LYS A 67 31.25 -9.35 -40.09
CA LYS A 67 29.83 -9.36 -39.70
C LYS A 67 29.63 -9.41 -38.20
N ASP A 68 30.68 -9.66 -37.42
CA ASP A 68 30.58 -9.61 -35.97
C ASP A 68 30.31 -8.17 -35.52
N ILE A 69 29.11 -7.98 -34.98
CA ILE A 69 28.63 -6.73 -34.39
C ILE A 69 28.17 -6.95 -32.95
N SER A 70 28.73 -7.95 -32.29
CA SER A 70 28.39 -8.34 -30.92
C SER A 70 28.50 -7.16 -29.94
N GLY A 71 29.57 -6.35 -30.01
CA GLY A 71 29.72 -5.18 -29.14
C GLY A 71 28.73 -4.05 -29.44
N ILE A 72 28.37 -3.85 -30.72
CA ILE A 72 27.31 -2.90 -31.10
C ILE A 72 25.95 -3.37 -30.58
N THR A 73 25.68 -4.67 -30.65
CA THR A 73 24.44 -5.28 -30.15
C THR A 73 24.33 -5.08 -28.65
N LEU A 74 25.43 -5.30 -27.92
CA LEU A 74 25.50 -5.05 -26.48
C LEU A 74 25.34 -3.57 -26.12
N ALA A 75 25.98 -2.66 -26.87
CA ALA A 75 25.86 -1.21 -26.67
C ALA A 75 24.40 -0.70 -26.83
N LYS A 76 23.60 -1.39 -27.65
CA LYS A 76 22.18 -1.10 -27.90
C LYS A 76 21.24 -1.74 -26.88
N ASP A 77 21.73 -2.62 -26.00
CA ASP A 77 20.90 -3.28 -24.99
C ASP A 77 20.27 -2.22 -24.05
N PRO A 78 18.93 -2.15 -23.97
CA PRO A 78 18.23 -1.20 -23.10
C PRO A 78 18.62 -1.32 -21.62
N ARG A 79 18.99 -2.52 -21.14
CA ARG A 79 19.34 -2.78 -19.73
C ARG A 79 20.51 -1.92 -19.26
N PHE A 80 21.45 -1.63 -20.16
CA PHE A 80 22.68 -0.91 -19.82
C PHE A 80 22.65 0.55 -20.27
N ARG A 81 21.53 1.06 -20.80
CA ARG A 81 21.48 2.37 -21.48
C ARG A 81 21.91 3.57 -20.63
N HIS A 82 21.85 3.45 -19.30
CA HIS A 82 22.31 4.46 -18.35
C HIS A 82 23.84 4.59 -18.25
N ILE A 83 24.60 3.59 -18.73
CA ILE A 83 26.07 3.62 -18.73
C ILE A 83 26.55 4.27 -20.04
N PRO A 84 27.44 5.29 -20.01
CA PRO A 84 28.08 5.79 -21.23
C PRO A 84 29.05 4.75 -21.80
N LYS A 85 28.94 4.50 -23.11
CA LYS A 85 29.84 3.57 -23.81
C LYS A 85 30.70 4.25 -24.86
N ILE A 86 31.95 3.82 -24.92
CA ILE A 86 32.93 4.18 -25.93
C ILE A 86 33.16 2.95 -26.81
N ILE A 87 33.10 3.10 -28.13
CA ILE A 87 33.30 1.97 -29.04
C ILE A 87 34.74 1.94 -29.55
N LEU A 88 35.39 0.78 -29.44
CA LEU A 88 36.68 0.49 -30.06
C LEU A 88 36.50 -0.11 -31.44
N THR A 89 37.32 0.29 -32.40
CA THR A 89 37.26 -0.24 -33.76
C THR A 89 38.62 -0.26 -34.45
N ASN A 90 38.88 -1.28 -35.26
CA ASN A 90 40.04 -1.30 -36.16
C ASN A 90 39.81 -0.47 -37.44
N PHE A 91 38.55 -0.28 -37.86
CA PHE A 91 38.18 0.46 -39.05
C PHE A 91 36.80 1.11 -38.85
N PRO A 92 36.70 2.44 -38.64
CA PRO A 92 35.42 3.11 -38.50
C PRO A 92 34.70 3.13 -39.86
N VAL A 93 33.93 2.09 -40.16
CA VAL A 93 33.00 2.14 -41.30
C VAL A 93 31.89 3.11 -40.92
N TYR A 94 31.76 4.20 -41.68
CA TYR A 94 30.83 5.30 -41.43
C TYR A 94 29.38 4.86 -41.13
N LYS A 95 28.95 3.73 -41.71
CA LYS A 95 27.63 3.12 -41.47
C LYS A 95 27.45 2.66 -40.02
N HIS A 96 28.42 1.94 -39.45
CA HIS A 96 28.35 1.44 -38.07
C HIS A 96 28.43 2.57 -37.04
N VAL A 97 29.24 3.60 -37.30
CA VAL A 97 29.34 4.80 -36.48
C VAL A 97 28.01 5.55 -36.43
N ARG A 98 27.35 5.74 -37.59
CA ARG A 98 26.03 6.40 -37.67
C ARG A 98 24.92 5.61 -36.99
N ASP A 99 24.94 4.28 -37.11
CA ASP A 99 23.91 3.39 -36.54
C ASP A 99 23.97 3.31 -35.00
N VAL A 100 25.04 3.80 -34.38
CA VAL A 100 25.29 3.78 -32.94
C VAL A 100 25.26 5.19 -32.31
N LEU A 101 25.67 6.23 -33.06
CA LEU A 101 25.52 7.65 -32.68
C LEU A 101 24.10 8.21 -32.93
N GLY A 102 23.09 7.34 -33.04
CA GLY A 102 21.70 7.74 -33.28
C GLY A 102 21.19 8.79 -32.28
N PRO A 103 20.11 9.53 -32.62
CA PRO A 103 19.66 10.66 -31.81
C PRO A 103 19.41 10.26 -30.36
N SER A 104 19.91 11.07 -29.43
CA SER A 104 19.56 10.97 -28.01
C SER A 104 18.08 11.31 -27.87
N PHE A 105 17.28 10.33 -27.47
CA PHE A 105 15.87 10.56 -27.15
C PHE A 105 15.79 11.06 -25.71
N ALA A 106 15.32 12.32 -25.56
CA ALA A 106 14.77 13.10 -24.43
C ALA A 106 15.16 12.84 -22.95
N SER A 107 15.84 11.75 -22.61
CA SER A 107 16.27 11.39 -21.26
C SER A 107 17.34 10.29 -21.21
N ASN A 108 17.75 9.71 -22.36
CA ASN A 108 18.65 8.55 -22.40
C ASN A 108 19.93 8.81 -23.20
N LEU A 109 21.04 8.18 -22.77
CA LEU A 109 22.28 8.16 -23.52
C LEU A 109 22.08 7.45 -24.88
N PRO A 110 22.81 7.90 -25.92
CA PRO A 110 22.93 7.13 -27.16
C PRO A 110 23.62 5.78 -26.89
N PRO A 111 23.44 4.77 -27.76
CA PRO A 111 24.15 3.50 -27.66
C PRO A 111 25.67 3.63 -27.46
N ALA A 112 26.30 4.65 -28.06
CA ALA A 112 27.66 5.06 -27.72
C ALA A 112 27.77 6.59 -27.69
N VAL A 113 28.62 7.08 -26.80
CA VAL A 113 28.91 8.52 -26.62
C VAL A 113 30.20 8.95 -27.31
N ASP A 114 31.11 7.99 -27.58
CA ASP A 114 32.40 8.26 -28.24
C ASP A 114 32.93 7.03 -28.99
N PHE A 115 33.94 7.23 -29.85
CA PHE A 115 34.59 6.20 -30.67
C PHE A 115 36.10 6.38 -30.67
N ILE A 116 36.83 5.27 -30.65
CA ILE A 116 38.30 5.28 -30.69
C ILE A 116 38.78 4.21 -31.66
N ALA A 117 39.65 4.58 -32.60
CA ALA A 117 40.33 3.60 -33.43
C ALA A 117 41.50 2.94 -32.66
N LYS A 118 41.67 1.61 -32.75
CA LYS A 118 42.69 0.87 -31.97
C LYS A 118 44.13 1.34 -32.27
N ASN A 119 44.36 1.98 -33.41
CA ASN A 119 45.65 2.55 -33.84
C ASN A 119 45.97 3.93 -33.23
N GLU A 120 45.02 4.60 -32.56
CA GLU A 120 45.23 5.90 -31.91
C GLU A 120 46.04 5.82 -30.61
N GLY A 121 46.22 4.60 -30.07
CA GLY A 121 47.05 4.35 -28.89
C GLY A 121 46.32 4.54 -27.55
N ALA A 122 47.03 4.26 -26.44
CA ALA A 122 46.45 4.26 -25.10
C ALA A 122 46.11 5.66 -24.58
N GLU A 123 46.88 6.69 -24.98
CA GLU A 123 46.63 8.08 -24.55
C GLU A 123 45.31 8.62 -25.11
N ALA A 124 44.94 8.23 -26.34
CA ALA A 124 43.64 8.56 -26.91
C ALA A 124 42.51 7.94 -26.08
N MET A 125 42.67 6.69 -25.66
CA MET A 125 41.72 5.99 -24.77
C MET A 125 41.53 6.71 -23.44
N VAL A 126 42.62 7.07 -22.75
CA VAL A 126 42.54 7.81 -21.48
C VAL A 126 41.81 9.15 -21.68
N ARG A 127 42.13 9.90 -22.73
CA ARG A 127 41.47 11.18 -23.02
C ARG A 127 39.96 11.02 -23.29
N ALA A 128 39.56 10.00 -24.04
CA ALA A 128 38.16 9.73 -24.33
C ALA A 128 37.37 9.35 -23.06
N VAL A 129 37.97 8.56 -22.17
CA VAL A 129 37.39 8.22 -20.86
C VAL A 129 37.23 9.48 -20.01
N GLN A 130 38.24 10.33 -19.92
CA GLN A 130 38.18 11.60 -19.17
C GLN A 130 37.10 12.55 -19.72
N GLN A 131 37.01 12.69 -21.04
CA GLN A 131 35.96 13.50 -21.66
C GLN A 131 34.57 12.92 -21.42
N THR A 132 34.44 11.59 -21.42
CA THR A 132 33.19 10.89 -21.14
C THR A 132 32.77 11.08 -19.68
N GLU A 133 33.72 11.00 -18.75
CA GLU A 133 33.52 11.28 -17.32
C GLU A 133 32.93 12.69 -17.12
N GLU A 134 33.59 13.71 -17.68
CA GLU A 134 33.19 15.11 -17.55
C GLU A 134 31.80 15.39 -18.15
N LYS A 135 31.50 14.81 -19.31
CA LYS A 135 30.27 15.11 -20.05
C LYS A 135 29.06 14.29 -19.62
N HIS A 136 29.26 13.00 -19.31
CA HIS A 136 28.17 12.03 -19.18
C HIS A 136 28.04 11.42 -17.78
N VAL A 137 29.14 11.20 -17.06
CA VAL A 137 29.08 10.55 -15.73
C VAL A 137 28.67 11.56 -14.65
N LYS A 138 29.25 12.77 -14.65
CA LYS A 138 28.89 13.89 -13.75
C LYS A 138 28.76 13.50 -12.27
N ILE A 139 29.75 12.81 -11.71
CA ILE A 139 29.82 12.49 -10.28
C ILE A 139 30.68 13.54 -9.57
N ASN A 140 30.13 14.22 -8.55
CA ASN A 140 30.92 15.10 -7.70
C ASN A 140 31.59 14.29 -6.58
N ARG A 141 32.87 13.93 -6.80
CA ARG A 141 33.71 13.17 -5.86
C ARG A 141 34.12 13.96 -4.61
N HIS A 142 33.90 15.28 -4.61
CA HIS A 142 34.19 16.18 -3.50
C HIS A 142 32.97 16.49 -2.64
N LEU A 143 31.77 16.10 -3.09
CA LEU A 143 30.53 16.28 -2.33
C LEU A 143 30.63 15.57 -0.98
N GLN A 144 30.35 16.29 0.09
CA GLN A 144 30.32 15.74 1.44
C GLN A 144 28.88 15.47 1.87
N PHE A 145 28.64 14.29 2.45
CA PHE A 145 27.34 13.95 3.03
C PHE A 145 27.38 14.10 4.55
N LYS A 146 26.49 14.92 5.09
CA LYS A 146 26.24 15.06 6.52
C LYS A 146 24.95 14.31 6.84
N TRP A 147 25.04 13.36 7.75
CA TRP A 147 23.92 12.54 8.15
C TRP A 147 23.41 12.99 9.51
N ASP A 148 22.10 12.89 9.74
CA ASP A 148 21.63 12.74 11.10
C ASP A 148 22.13 11.40 11.65
N SER A 149 22.35 11.33 12.96
CA SER A 149 23.17 10.36 13.70
C SER A 149 22.85 8.86 13.49
N TYR A 150 21.79 8.51 12.76
CA TYR A 150 21.33 7.14 12.55
C TYR A 150 21.14 6.73 11.08
N LEU A 151 21.42 7.58 10.09
CA LEU A 151 21.21 7.26 8.67
C LEU A 151 22.52 7.15 7.87
N SER A 152 22.48 6.35 6.80
CA SER A 152 23.55 6.13 5.83
C SER A 152 22.98 5.50 4.56
N PHE A 153 23.72 5.50 3.45
CA PHE A 153 23.30 4.83 2.21
C PHE A 153 23.00 3.34 2.40
N ALA A 154 23.78 2.66 3.25
CA ALA A 154 23.53 1.26 3.59
C ALA A 154 22.17 1.08 4.30
N GLN A 155 21.82 1.98 5.21
CA GLN A 155 20.54 1.94 5.91
C GLN A 155 19.37 2.31 5.00
N LEU A 156 19.54 3.27 4.09
CA LEU A 156 18.54 3.58 3.07
C LEU A 156 18.24 2.36 2.19
N LEU A 157 19.27 1.62 1.78
CA LEU A 157 19.10 0.38 1.02
C LEU A 157 18.38 -0.71 1.80
N LEU A 158 18.68 -0.88 3.09
CA LEU A 158 17.99 -1.85 3.94
C LEU A 158 16.50 -1.54 4.16
N MET A 159 16.07 -0.30 3.92
CA MET A 159 14.66 0.08 4.00
C MET A 159 13.87 -0.29 2.74
N LEU A 160 14.53 -0.57 1.62
CA LEU A 160 13.86 -1.01 0.39
C LEU A 160 13.65 -2.55 0.42
N LYS A 161 12.49 -3.02 -0.06
CA LYS A 161 12.18 -4.44 -0.30
C LYS A 161 13.25 -5.05 -1.22
N PRO A 162 13.48 -6.37 -1.09
CA PRO A 162 14.79 -6.95 -1.36
C PRO A 162 15.12 -6.87 -2.84
N ILE A 163 16.10 -6.04 -3.18
CA ILE A 163 16.80 -6.07 -4.47
C ILE A 163 18.21 -6.64 -4.32
N VAL A 164 18.73 -6.72 -3.10
CA VAL A 164 20.16 -6.92 -2.89
C VAL A 164 20.45 -8.39 -2.65
N ASP A 165 21.02 -9.05 -3.66
CA ASP A 165 21.90 -10.19 -3.38
C ASP A 165 23.00 -9.68 -2.44
N GLU A 166 23.04 -10.24 -1.24
CA GLU A 166 23.99 -9.89 -0.18
C GLU A 166 25.44 -9.92 -0.67
N THR A 167 25.73 -10.74 -1.68
CA THR A 167 27.02 -10.84 -2.35
C THR A 167 27.48 -9.50 -2.93
N PHE A 168 26.55 -8.68 -3.45
CA PHE A 168 26.83 -7.42 -4.14
C PHE A 168 26.46 -6.18 -3.32
N ARG A 169 26.16 -6.31 -2.02
CA ARG A 169 25.71 -5.20 -1.17
C ARG A 169 26.58 -3.95 -1.29
N ASN A 170 27.91 -4.11 -1.34
CA ASN A 170 28.83 -2.97 -1.46
C ASN A 170 28.74 -2.26 -2.83
N GLU A 171 28.41 -2.96 -3.90
CA GLU A 171 28.18 -2.40 -5.23
C GLU A 171 26.89 -1.56 -5.23
N HIS A 172 25.82 -2.06 -4.61
CA HIS A 172 24.57 -1.31 -4.46
C HIS A 172 24.76 -0.05 -3.60
N ILE A 173 25.51 -0.13 -2.49
CA ILE A 173 25.81 1.05 -1.64
C ILE A 173 26.53 2.13 -2.45
N GLN A 174 27.53 1.75 -3.24
CA GLN A 174 28.28 2.68 -4.09
C GLN A 174 27.40 3.31 -5.15
N MET A 175 26.57 2.49 -5.80
CA MET A 175 25.62 2.95 -6.81
C MET A 175 24.66 4.01 -6.25
N VAL A 176 24.16 3.83 -5.03
CA VAL A 176 23.31 4.82 -4.37
C VAL A 176 24.10 6.07 -3.98
N GLU A 177 25.31 5.93 -3.44
CA GLU A 177 26.16 7.08 -3.12
C GLU A 177 26.41 7.95 -4.37
N ASP A 178 26.81 7.33 -5.48
CA ASP A 178 27.07 8.03 -6.74
C ASP A 178 25.82 8.67 -7.34
N LEU A 179 24.67 8.01 -7.20
CA LEU A 179 23.37 8.58 -7.59
C LEU A 179 23.14 9.93 -6.89
N PHE A 180 23.37 10.03 -5.58
CA PHE A 180 23.26 11.29 -4.84
C PHE A 180 24.35 12.30 -5.22
N ARG A 181 25.56 11.84 -5.54
CA ARG A 181 26.65 12.71 -6.07
C ARG A 181 26.33 13.29 -7.43
N GLN A 182 25.57 12.58 -8.26
CA GLN A 182 25.06 13.10 -9.53
C GLN A 182 23.91 14.09 -9.31
N LEU A 183 22.97 13.74 -8.44
CA LEU A 183 21.80 14.58 -8.15
C LEU A 183 22.19 15.96 -7.62
N PHE A 184 23.23 16.01 -6.78
CA PHE A 184 23.74 17.24 -6.17
C PHE A 184 25.12 17.64 -6.70
N TYR A 185 25.38 17.38 -8.00
CA TYR A 185 26.68 17.58 -8.64
C TYR A 185 27.30 18.98 -8.39
N ARG A 186 26.49 20.04 -8.32
CA ARG A 186 26.95 21.43 -8.17
C ARG A 186 27.24 21.87 -6.72
N TYR A 187 26.94 21.02 -5.74
CA TYR A 187 27.01 21.39 -4.32
C TYR A 187 28.32 20.93 -3.66
N VAL A 188 28.69 21.56 -2.56
CA VAL A 188 29.89 21.22 -1.78
C VAL A 188 29.57 20.20 -0.70
N HIS A 189 28.42 20.38 -0.03
CA HIS A 189 27.93 19.41 0.93
C HIS A 189 26.40 19.35 0.94
N VAL A 190 25.88 18.22 1.41
CA VAL A 190 24.46 17.93 1.55
C VAL A 190 24.21 17.36 2.94
N SER A 191 23.20 17.89 3.62
CA SER A 191 22.73 17.41 4.92
C SER A 191 21.41 16.65 4.74
N PHE A 192 21.34 15.43 5.26
CA PHE A 192 20.10 14.64 5.30
C PHE A 192 19.27 15.06 6.51
N GLY A 193 18.04 15.48 6.25
CA GLY A 193 17.01 15.75 7.25
C GLY A 193 16.12 14.53 7.53
N PRO A 194 14.98 14.72 8.21
CA PRO A 194 14.04 13.64 8.50
C PRO A 194 13.49 12.98 7.23
N MET A 195 13.30 11.66 7.30
CA MET A 195 12.53 10.91 6.31
C MET A 195 11.04 11.19 6.53
N LEU A 196 10.36 11.69 5.51
CA LEU A 196 8.92 11.96 5.57
C LEU A 196 8.10 10.71 5.31
N ARG A 197 8.61 9.81 4.46
CA ARG A 197 7.89 8.59 4.07
C ARG A 197 8.82 7.43 3.75
N HIS A 198 8.33 6.25 4.12
CA HIS A 198 8.95 4.96 3.81
C HIS A 198 7.90 4.05 3.18
N GLU A 199 8.16 3.61 1.95
CA GLU A 199 7.46 2.55 1.26
C GLU A 199 8.45 1.46 0.89
N SER A 200 7.95 0.28 0.54
CA SER A 200 8.83 -0.83 0.21
C SER A 200 9.76 -0.57 -0.97
N GLU A 201 9.37 0.23 -1.96
CA GLU A 201 10.18 0.45 -3.17
C GLU A 201 10.71 1.88 -3.28
N ARG A 202 10.39 2.73 -2.31
CA ARG A 202 10.62 4.17 -2.40
C ARG A 202 10.62 4.85 -1.04
N LEU A 203 11.51 5.80 -0.88
CA LEU A 203 11.69 6.65 0.28
C LEU A 203 11.50 8.10 -0.13
N LEU A 204 10.92 8.90 0.77
CA LEU A 204 10.79 10.34 0.59
C LEU A 204 11.59 11.06 1.68
N LEU A 205 12.67 11.72 1.27
CA LEU A 205 13.70 12.28 2.14
C LEU A 205 13.72 13.80 2.05
N THR A 206 14.00 14.48 3.16
CA THR A 206 14.31 15.91 3.16
C THR A 206 15.83 16.11 3.17
N LEU A 207 16.33 16.99 2.30
CA LEU A 207 17.75 17.27 2.18
C LEU A 207 18.00 18.78 2.09
N SER A 208 19.08 19.25 2.69
CA SER A 208 19.60 20.61 2.50
C SER A 208 20.93 20.56 1.77
N ALA A 209 21.02 21.20 0.61
CA ALA A 209 22.24 21.25 -0.19
C ALA A 209 22.88 22.64 -0.13
N PHE A 210 24.21 22.69 0.01
CA PHE A 210 24.97 23.92 0.25
C PHE A 210 26.01 24.14 -0.85
N ASP A 211 25.93 25.30 -1.51
CA ASP A 211 26.85 25.66 -2.60
C ASP A 211 28.21 26.14 -2.06
N ALA A 212 29.12 26.52 -2.97
CA ALA A 212 30.45 27.01 -2.57
C ALA A 212 30.42 28.35 -1.81
N SER A 213 29.30 29.07 -1.84
CA SER A 213 29.05 30.29 -1.07
C SER A 213 28.30 30.01 0.24
N ASP A 214 28.14 28.73 0.61
CA ASP A 214 27.39 28.26 1.78
C ASP A 214 25.90 28.65 1.74
N ARG A 215 25.35 28.88 0.54
CA ARG A 215 23.92 29.13 0.37
C ARG A 215 23.18 27.81 0.38
N GLU A 216 22.17 27.73 1.23
CA GLU A 216 21.32 26.57 1.38
C GLU A 216 20.21 26.52 0.32
N THR A 217 19.89 25.32 -0.14
CA THR A 217 18.68 25.03 -0.91
C THR A 217 18.10 23.72 -0.40
N GLN A 218 16.83 23.76 0.01
CA GLN A 218 16.10 22.60 0.50
C GLN A 218 15.48 21.81 -0.65
N TYR A 219 15.56 20.50 -0.53
CA TYR A 219 15.07 19.53 -1.49
C TYR A 219 14.24 18.47 -0.82
N LEU A 220 13.17 18.09 -1.50
CA LEU A 220 12.49 16.83 -1.26
C LEU A 220 13.00 15.81 -2.28
N VAL A 221 13.52 14.68 -1.82
CA VAL A 221 14.08 13.65 -2.68
C VAL A 221 13.25 12.38 -2.59
N SER A 222 12.64 12.00 -3.71
CA SER A 222 12.05 10.68 -3.90
C SER A 222 13.14 9.74 -4.40
N PHE A 223 13.55 8.76 -3.59
CA PHE A 223 14.64 7.82 -3.88
C PHE A 223 14.14 6.38 -3.72
N GLY A 224 14.46 5.49 -4.65
CA GLY A 224 13.99 4.11 -4.58
C GLY A 224 14.41 3.25 -5.75
N CYS A 225 13.71 2.12 -5.91
CA CYS A 225 13.84 1.22 -7.04
C CYS A 225 13.58 1.97 -8.35
N LEU A 226 14.37 1.65 -9.40
CA LEU A 226 14.32 2.34 -10.69
C LEU A 226 12.90 2.46 -11.23
N GLU A 227 12.16 1.35 -11.28
CA GLU A 227 10.81 1.32 -11.84
C GLU A 227 9.80 2.20 -11.08
N ALA A 228 9.88 2.20 -9.75
CA ALA A 228 8.97 2.98 -8.90
C ALA A 228 9.17 4.49 -9.13
N VAL A 229 10.43 4.93 -9.16
CA VAL A 229 10.78 6.35 -9.33
C VAL A 229 10.58 6.82 -10.77
N VAL A 230 10.90 5.99 -11.78
CA VAL A 230 10.61 6.31 -13.19
C VAL A 230 9.09 6.44 -13.44
N ARG A 231 8.28 5.60 -12.77
CA ARG A 231 6.82 5.72 -12.81
C ARG A 231 6.36 7.04 -12.21
N GLU A 232 6.93 7.46 -11.08
CA GLU A 232 6.67 8.77 -10.49
C GLU A 232 7.08 9.91 -11.44
N GLU A 233 8.25 9.86 -12.05
CA GLU A 233 8.70 10.87 -13.02
C GLU A 233 7.73 10.99 -14.20
N SER A 234 7.28 9.86 -14.75
CA SER A 234 6.29 9.84 -15.82
C SER A 234 4.97 10.49 -15.39
N ARG A 235 4.47 10.15 -14.20
CA ARG A 235 3.25 10.74 -13.62
C ARG A 235 3.40 12.23 -13.37
N TYR A 236 4.55 12.67 -12.87
CA TYR A 236 4.84 14.10 -12.70
C TYR A 236 4.74 14.86 -14.03
N GLN A 237 5.32 14.31 -15.10
CA GLN A 237 5.34 14.95 -16.41
C GLN A 237 3.95 15.00 -17.06
N HIS A 238 3.19 13.91 -17.00
CA HIS A 238 1.95 13.75 -17.77
C HIS A 238 0.70 14.08 -16.95
N ASP A 239 0.63 13.61 -15.70
CA ASP A 239 -0.59 13.60 -14.89
C ASP A 239 -0.69 14.79 -13.95
N VAL A 240 0.42 15.28 -13.39
CA VAL A 240 0.43 16.43 -12.46
C VAL A 240 0.15 17.74 -13.22
N PRO A 241 -0.95 18.46 -12.91
CA PRO A 241 -1.27 19.74 -13.55
C PRO A 241 -0.21 20.81 -13.32
N GLU A 242 0.02 21.68 -14.30
CA GLU A 242 1.03 22.73 -14.20
C GLU A 242 0.80 23.66 -13.00
N GLN A 243 -0.46 24.03 -12.72
CA GLN A 243 -0.81 24.86 -11.58
C GLN A 243 -0.53 24.15 -10.24
N ALA A 244 -0.65 22.82 -10.21
CA ALA A 244 -0.37 22.01 -9.02
C ALA A 244 1.14 21.88 -8.72
N ARG A 245 2.02 22.07 -9.72
CA ARG A 245 3.49 22.13 -9.54
C ARG A 245 3.96 23.36 -8.75
N SER A 246 3.03 24.24 -8.36
CA SER A 246 3.30 25.33 -7.41
C SER A 246 3.68 24.84 -6.02
N SER A 247 3.36 23.58 -5.65
CA SER A 247 3.84 22.98 -4.39
C SER A 247 5.29 22.48 -4.52
N LEU A 248 5.56 21.66 -5.54
CA LEU A 248 6.88 21.11 -5.83
C LEU A 248 7.21 21.24 -7.32
N ASP A 249 8.38 21.79 -7.60
CA ASP A 249 8.93 21.81 -8.96
C ASP A 249 10.13 20.88 -9.08
N ARG A 250 10.15 20.08 -10.15
CA ARG A 250 11.16 19.06 -10.36
C ARG A 250 12.46 19.72 -10.77
N TYR A 251 13.48 19.55 -9.93
CA TYR A 251 14.82 20.02 -10.21
C TYR A 251 15.54 19.11 -11.19
N GLN A 252 15.68 17.83 -10.85
CA GLN A 252 16.39 16.86 -11.68
C GLN A 252 16.00 15.42 -11.29
N THR A 253 16.09 14.52 -12.27
CA THR A 253 16.06 13.07 -12.05
C THR A 253 17.41 12.48 -12.44
N VAL A 254 17.87 11.49 -11.68
CA VAL A 254 19.05 10.68 -11.98
C VAL A 254 18.71 9.20 -11.86
N HIS A 255 19.32 8.37 -12.70
CA HIS A 255 19.06 6.94 -12.78
C HIS A 255 20.36 6.15 -12.65
N SER A 256 20.27 4.98 -12.04
CA SER A 256 21.26 3.92 -12.10
C SER A 256 20.60 2.63 -12.60
N ARG A 257 21.32 1.51 -12.56
CA ARG A 257 20.79 0.21 -12.99
C ARG A 257 19.55 -0.22 -12.20
N HIS A 258 19.62 -0.08 -10.88
CA HIS A 258 18.60 -0.61 -9.97
C HIS A 258 17.80 0.47 -9.25
N TYR A 259 18.30 1.71 -9.25
CA TYR A 259 17.75 2.79 -8.45
C TYR A 259 17.56 4.06 -9.28
N ALA A 260 16.72 4.94 -8.78
CA ALA A 260 16.61 6.30 -9.30
C ALA A 260 16.28 7.25 -8.16
N ALA A 261 16.52 8.53 -8.41
CA ALA A 261 16.14 9.61 -7.51
C ALA A 261 15.62 10.82 -8.29
N ILE A 262 14.54 11.41 -7.78
CA ILE A 262 14.00 12.70 -8.24
C ILE A 262 14.18 13.71 -7.11
N ALA A 263 14.83 14.83 -7.39
CA ALA A 263 14.85 15.98 -6.50
C ALA A 263 13.77 16.98 -6.90
N TYR A 264 12.99 17.42 -5.93
CA TYR A 264 12.02 18.51 -6.05
C TYR A 264 12.45 19.69 -5.17
N THR A 265 12.22 20.89 -5.70
CA THR A 265 12.33 22.14 -4.94
C THR A 265 10.98 22.49 -4.35
N PHE A 266 11.00 23.01 -3.12
CA PHE A 266 9.80 23.42 -2.39
C PHE A 266 9.45 24.86 -2.74
N ASN A 267 8.39 25.07 -3.53
CA ASN A 267 8.06 26.36 -4.09
C ASN A 267 7.21 27.21 -3.15
N GLY A 268 7.60 28.47 -2.95
CA GLY A 268 6.80 29.46 -2.22
C GLY A 268 6.50 29.07 -0.77
N GLY A 269 7.40 28.32 -0.13
CA GLY A 269 7.35 27.88 1.25
C GLY A 269 8.73 27.54 1.79
N ASP A 270 8.80 27.23 3.08
CA ASP A 270 10.01 26.77 3.76
C ASP A 270 9.68 25.44 4.44
N LEU A 271 10.38 24.37 4.03
CA LEU A 271 10.08 23.02 4.48
C LEU A 271 10.27 22.89 6.01
N GLU A 272 11.21 23.62 6.59
CA GLU A 272 11.45 23.66 8.05
C GLU A 272 10.32 24.31 8.83
N GLN A 273 9.53 25.19 8.18
CA GLN A 273 8.36 25.83 8.79
C GLN A 273 7.07 25.02 8.59
N THR A 274 7.14 23.89 7.88
CA THR A 274 6.01 23.01 7.66
C THR A 274 5.98 21.82 8.60
N GLN A 275 4.80 21.25 8.82
CA GLN A 275 4.62 20.00 9.55
C GLN A 275 3.63 19.12 8.83
N SER A 276 3.84 17.80 8.86
CA SER A 276 2.85 16.85 8.35
C SER A 276 1.58 16.90 9.19
N LEU A 277 0.45 16.64 8.54
CA LEU A 277 -0.83 16.51 9.25
C LEU A 277 -0.77 15.42 10.33
N ARG A 278 0.00 14.34 10.14
CA ARG A 278 0.25 13.33 11.19
C ARG A 278 0.82 13.97 12.46
N ASN A 279 1.84 14.81 12.33
CA ASN A 279 2.47 15.45 13.49
C ASN A 279 1.50 16.41 14.19
N LEU A 280 0.71 17.17 13.44
CA LEU A 280 -0.31 18.04 14.02
C LEU A 280 -1.40 17.25 14.76
N LEU A 281 -1.85 16.12 14.20
CA LEU A 281 -2.82 15.23 14.86
C LEU A 281 -2.28 14.71 16.20
N ARG A 282 -1.01 14.30 16.25
CA ARG A 282 -0.35 13.84 17.48
C ARG A 282 -0.15 14.95 18.51
N GLN A 283 0.00 16.18 18.05
CA GLN A 283 0.10 17.36 18.92
C GLN A 283 -1.27 17.92 19.34
N HIS A 284 -2.37 17.36 18.81
CA HIS A 284 -3.73 17.84 19.01
C HIS A 284 -3.94 19.33 18.64
N ASP A 285 -3.27 19.81 17.59
CA ASP A 285 -3.37 21.18 17.09
C ASP A 285 -4.63 21.37 16.22
N SER A 286 -5.80 21.33 16.87
CA SER A 286 -7.10 21.32 16.21
C SER A 286 -7.34 22.54 15.32
N GLU A 287 -6.87 23.72 15.74
CA GLU A 287 -7.05 24.98 15.00
C GLU A 287 -6.30 24.94 13.67
N ARG A 288 -5.02 24.60 13.70
CA ARG A 288 -4.18 24.53 12.50
C ARG A 288 -4.63 23.41 11.56
N ILE A 289 -5.11 22.29 12.09
CA ILE A 289 -5.65 21.19 11.27
C ILE A 289 -6.89 21.66 10.52
N LEU A 290 -7.89 22.24 11.20
CA LEU A 290 -9.14 22.66 10.56
C LEU A 290 -8.90 23.78 9.54
N LEU A 291 -8.03 24.75 9.87
CA LEU A 291 -7.63 25.80 8.93
C LEU A 291 -6.91 25.22 7.71
N GLY A 292 -5.98 24.29 7.96
CA GLY A 292 -5.25 23.57 6.92
C GLY A 292 -6.15 22.80 5.96
N LEU A 293 -7.07 21.98 6.50
CA LEU A 293 -8.05 21.24 5.72
C LEU A 293 -8.93 22.18 4.88
N THR A 294 -9.34 23.31 5.45
CA THR A 294 -10.10 24.35 4.74
C THR A 294 -9.33 24.87 3.53
N HIS A 295 -8.07 25.28 3.71
CA HIS A 295 -7.24 25.74 2.61
C HIS A 295 -6.94 24.64 1.59
N LEU A 296 -6.69 23.40 2.03
CA LEU A 296 -6.47 22.24 1.15
C LEU A 296 -7.61 22.08 0.15
N TYR A 297 -8.85 22.10 0.64
CA TYR A 297 -10.03 21.91 -0.20
C TYR A 297 -10.40 23.14 -1.04
N GLN A 298 -10.18 24.34 -0.51
CA GLN A 298 -10.58 25.57 -1.21
C GLN A 298 -9.55 26.05 -2.24
N SER A 299 -8.27 25.74 -2.06
CA SER A 299 -7.20 26.35 -2.86
C SER A 299 -6.25 25.37 -3.54
N HIS A 300 -6.00 24.18 -2.97
CA HIS A 300 -4.98 23.27 -3.51
C HIS A 300 -5.55 22.07 -4.28
N LEU A 301 -6.53 21.35 -3.73
CA LEU A 301 -7.21 20.30 -4.51
C LEU A 301 -7.86 20.83 -5.79
N PRO A 302 -8.37 22.07 -5.86
CA PRO A 302 -8.87 22.61 -7.12
C PRO A 302 -7.85 22.64 -8.26
N LEU A 303 -6.58 22.91 -7.95
CA LEU A 303 -5.47 22.90 -8.92
C LEU A 303 -5.29 21.52 -9.57
N TRP A 304 -5.72 20.45 -8.89
CA TRP A 304 -5.75 19.09 -9.41
C TRP A 304 -7.05 18.80 -10.13
N HIS A 305 -8.16 18.94 -9.40
CA HIS A 305 -9.47 18.41 -9.76
C HIS A 305 -10.15 19.13 -10.94
N ASP A 306 -9.76 20.37 -11.28
CA ASP A 306 -10.37 21.08 -12.41
C ASP A 306 -9.82 20.62 -13.77
N ARG A 307 -8.64 19.98 -13.82
CA ARG A 307 -8.03 19.51 -15.07
C ARG A 307 -8.62 18.17 -15.51
N GLY A 308 -9.24 18.16 -16.69
CA GLY A 308 -9.82 16.94 -17.28
C GLY A 308 -11.07 16.46 -16.56
N ARG A 309 -11.72 17.34 -15.79
CA ARG A 309 -12.91 17.00 -15.01
C ARG A 309 -14.05 16.57 -15.92
N ALA A 310 -14.50 15.34 -15.74
CA ALA A 310 -15.67 14.78 -16.41
C ALA A 310 -16.64 14.21 -15.36
N TYR A 311 -17.93 14.24 -15.67
CA TYR A 311 -18.93 13.45 -14.95
C TYR A 311 -19.19 12.22 -15.81
N LEU A 312 -19.01 11.02 -15.24
CA LEU A 312 -19.10 9.76 -15.98
C LEU A 312 -20.28 8.94 -15.45
N ASP A 313 -21.28 8.74 -16.33
CA ASP A 313 -22.51 8.00 -16.03
C ASP A 313 -22.36 6.47 -16.18
N ASP A 314 -21.43 6.00 -17.02
CA ASP A 314 -21.18 4.58 -17.29
C ASP A 314 -20.07 4.01 -16.39
N SER A 315 -20.44 3.27 -15.33
CA SER A 315 -19.63 2.78 -14.20
C SER A 315 -18.16 2.40 -14.46
N PRO A 316 -17.21 3.37 -14.48
CA PRO A 316 -15.78 3.06 -14.41
C PRO A 316 -15.36 2.87 -12.94
N LEU A 317 -16.25 3.23 -12.00
CA LEU A 317 -16.04 3.21 -10.56
C LEU A 317 -15.92 1.78 -10.03
N VAL A 318 -16.81 0.89 -10.51
CA VAL A 318 -16.78 -0.53 -10.19
C VAL A 318 -15.44 -1.10 -10.64
N SER A 319 -15.08 -0.93 -11.92
CA SER A 319 -13.79 -1.40 -12.44
C SER A 319 -12.60 -0.82 -11.67
N PHE A 320 -12.61 0.47 -11.37
CA PHE A 320 -11.55 1.14 -10.61
C PHE A 320 -11.37 0.55 -9.20
N PHE A 321 -12.46 0.30 -8.49
CA PHE A 321 -12.42 -0.32 -7.17
C PHE A 321 -12.11 -1.81 -7.25
N SER A 322 -12.63 -2.53 -8.24
CA SER A 322 -12.34 -3.94 -8.50
C SER A 322 -10.86 -4.15 -8.82
N GLU A 323 -10.23 -3.31 -9.63
CA GLU A 323 -8.78 -3.36 -9.90
C GLU A 323 -7.96 -3.17 -8.62
N ARG A 324 -8.38 -2.23 -7.76
CA ARG A 324 -7.79 -2.00 -6.44
C ARG A 324 -7.97 -3.17 -5.46
N LEU A 325 -8.96 -4.02 -5.70
CA LEU A 325 -9.23 -5.26 -4.97
C LEU A 325 -8.80 -6.53 -5.73
N ALA A 326 -8.24 -6.45 -6.94
CA ALA A 326 -7.91 -7.67 -7.70
C ALA A 326 -6.72 -8.43 -7.10
N ASP A 327 -5.94 -7.76 -6.25
CA ASP A 327 -4.63 -8.21 -5.77
C ASP A 327 -4.61 -8.56 -4.26
N VAL A 328 -5.77 -8.86 -3.65
CA VAL A 328 -5.86 -8.98 -2.17
C VAL A 328 -5.29 -10.29 -1.58
N GLY A 329 -4.98 -11.29 -2.42
CA GLY A 329 -4.46 -12.59 -1.97
C GLY A 329 -5.44 -13.37 -1.08
N ASP A 330 -4.93 -14.30 -0.26
CA ASP A 330 -5.74 -15.08 0.71
C ASP A 330 -6.19 -14.20 1.90
N LEU A 331 -7.21 -13.38 1.67
CA LEU A 331 -7.83 -12.53 2.69
C LEU A 331 -8.41 -13.32 3.86
N GLN A 332 -8.89 -14.54 3.61
CA GLN A 332 -9.48 -15.36 4.67
C GLN A 332 -8.40 -15.75 5.68
N GLU A 333 -7.28 -16.31 5.23
CA GLU A 333 -6.17 -16.67 6.12
C GLU A 333 -5.64 -15.43 6.88
N LYS A 334 -5.52 -14.29 6.19
CA LYS A 334 -5.07 -13.03 6.79
C LYS A 334 -6.02 -12.55 7.89
N ILE A 335 -7.33 -12.48 7.64
CA ILE A 335 -8.32 -12.03 8.63
C ILE A 335 -8.39 -13.00 9.81
N GLU A 336 -8.39 -14.31 9.57
CA GLU A 336 -8.34 -15.31 10.63
C GLU A 336 -7.11 -15.13 11.53
N SER A 337 -5.93 -14.90 10.92
CA SER A 337 -4.68 -14.64 11.64
C SER A 337 -4.73 -13.32 12.43
N ILE A 338 -5.28 -12.25 11.86
CA ILE A 338 -5.50 -10.97 12.56
C ILE A 338 -6.37 -11.18 13.80
N CYS A 339 -7.54 -11.81 13.66
CA CYS A 339 -8.44 -12.10 14.79
C CYS A 339 -7.74 -12.92 15.89
N ARG A 340 -7.01 -13.96 15.50
CA ARG A 340 -6.25 -14.80 16.43
C ARG A 340 -5.17 -14.02 17.18
N GLN A 341 -4.41 -13.17 16.48
CA GLN A 341 -3.36 -12.36 17.10
C GLN A 341 -3.96 -11.30 18.04
N LEU A 342 -5.04 -10.63 17.65
CA LEU A 342 -5.76 -9.65 18.48
C LEU A 342 -6.27 -10.26 19.79
N LEU A 343 -6.91 -11.44 19.70
CA LEU A 343 -7.40 -12.20 20.86
C LEU A 343 -6.23 -12.61 21.77
N SER A 344 -5.16 -13.17 21.19
CA SER A 344 -3.99 -13.64 21.95
C SER A 344 -3.28 -12.52 22.75
N MET A 345 -3.38 -11.27 22.27
CA MET A 345 -2.75 -10.11 22.89
C MET A 345 -3.71 -9.34 23.81
N ASN A 346 -4.95 -9.81 23.97
CA ASN A 346 -6.01 -9.11 24.68
C ASN A 346 -6.14 -7.65 24.18
N LEU A 347 -6.20 -7.48 22.86
CA LEU A 347 -6.41 -6.19 22.20
C LEU A 347 -7.85 -6.01 21.78
N ALA A 348 -8.48 -7.07 21.26
CA ALA A 348 -9.88 -7.12 20.90
C ALA A 348 -10.33 -8.59 20.88
N ASP A 349 -11.50 -8.85 21.44
CA ASP A 349 -12.12 -10.16 21.44
C ASP A 349 -13.01 -10.28 20.18
N ILE A 350 -12.40 -10.76 19.10
CA ILE A 350 -13.05 -10.91 17.80
C ILE A 350 -13.02 -12.37 17.39
N PHE A 351 -14.21 -12.95 17.17
CA PHE A 351 -14.35 -14.33 16.72
C PHE A 351 -14.70 -14.36 15.24
N PHE A 352 -13.85 -15.03 14.47
CA PHE A 352 -14.08 -15.25 13.04
C PHE A 352 -15.10 -16.36 12.83
N LYS A 353 -16.13 -16.09 12.02
CA LYS A 353 -16.99 -17.10 11.39
C LYS A 353 -17.02 -16.84 9.87
N PRO A 354 -17.24 -17.86 9.03
CA PRO A 354 -17.22 -17.68 7.58
C PRO A 354 -18.14 -16.57 7.05
N ALA A 355 -19.36 -16.47 7.59
CA ALA A 355 -20.32 -15.45 7.16
C ALA A 355 -20.21 -14.12 7.93
N ASN A 356 -19.75 -14.14 9.18
CA ASN A 356 -19.82 -13.00 10.11
C ASN A 356 -18.62 -12.96 11.06
N LEU A 357 -18.31 -11.78 11.58
CA LEU A 357 -17.38 -11.55 12.67
C LEU A 357 -18.15 -11.17 13.92
N VAL A 358 -17.78 -11.74 15.07
CA VAL A 358 -18.38 -11.39 16.37
C VAL A 358 -17.39 -10.57 17.16
N PHE A 359 -17.66 -9.27 17.30
CA PHE A 359 -16.88 -8.33 18.10
C PHE A 359 -17.46 -8.27 19.51
N GLN A 360 -16.70 -8.59 20.56
CA GLN A 360 -17.14 -8.33 21.94
C GLN A 360 -16.81 -6.87 22.28
N VAL A 361 -17.86 -6.06 22.51
CA VAL A 361 -17.73 -4.64 22.75
C VAL A 361 -18.67 -4.23 23.90
N GLY A 362 -18.11 -3.63 24.96
CA GLY A 362 -18.88 -3.31 26.17
C GLY A 362 -19.35 -4.58 26.90
N ASN A 363 -20.65 -4.68 27.17
CA ASN A 363 -21.26 -5.81 27.91
C ASN A 363 -21.85 -6.90 26.99
N GLY A 364 -21.61 -6.86 25.67
CA GLY A 364 -22.20 -7.83 24.73
C GLY A 364 -21.40 -8.01 23.43
N GLY A 365 -21.86 -8.96 22.61
CA GLY A 365 -21.29 -9.24 21.29
C GLY A 365 -22.06 -8.52 20.18
N LYS A 366 -21.34 -7.84 19.28
CA LYS A 366 -21.84 -7.28 18.03
C LYS A 366 -21.49 -8.21 16.88
N VAL A 367 -22.50 -8.66 16.14
CA VAL A 367 -22.32 -9.51 14.95
C VAL A 367 -22.29 -8.61 13.72
N LEU A 368 -21.18 -8.62 13.00
CA LEU A 368 -20.98 -7.87 11.76
C LEU A 368 -20.69 -8.81 10.59
N PRO A 369 -21.05 -8.45 9.34
CA PRO A 369 -20.73 -9.29 8.19
C PRO A 369 -19.23 -9.46 8.00
N ASN A 370 -18.84 -10.64 7.50
CA ASN A 370 -17.48 -10.86 7.02
C ASN A 370 -17.28 -10.06 5.72
N PRO A 371 -16.33 -9.11 5.68
CA PRO A 371 -16.18 -8.20 4.54
C PRO A 371 -15.73 -8.90 3.25
N ILE A 372 -15.20 -10.13 3.33
CA ILE A 372 -14.84 -10.93 2.15
C ILE A 372 -16.04 -11.18 1.23
N ALA A 373 -17.21 -11.49 1.82
CA ALA A 373 -18.42 -11.78 1.05
C ALA A 373 -18.88 -10.56 0.25
N TYR A 374 -18.71 -9.36 0.82
CA TYR A 374 -19.04 -8.11 0.17
C TYR A 374 -18.05 -7.78 -0.97
N ALA A 375 -16.74 -7.98 -0.74
CA ALA A 375 -15.71 -7.75 -1.77
C ALA A 375 -15.97 -8.58 -3.04
N ALA A 376 -16.40 -9.83 -2.90
CA ALA A 376 -16.71 -10.73 -4.02
C ALA A 376 -17.89 -10.24 -4.88
N LYS A 377 -18.74 -9.37 -4.34
CA LYS A 377 -19.96 -8.86 -4.99
C LYS A 377 -19.89 -7.37 -5.28
N LEU A 378 -18.70 -6.78 -5.26
CA LEU A 378 -18.49 -5.35 -5.51
C LEU A 378 -19.10 -4.90 -6.85
N SER A 379 -19.08 -5.78 -7.86
CA SER A 379 -19.65 -5.52 -9.18
C SER A 379 -21.18 -5.48 -9.23
N GLU A 380 -21.86 -5.97 -8.20
CA GLU A 380 -23.32 -5.98 -8.09
C GLU A 380 -23.87 -4.69 -7.46
N ILE A 381 -23.00 -3.83 -6.89
CA ILE A 381 -23.42 -2.61 -6.20
C ILE A 381 -23.75 -1.53 -7.23
N PRO A 382 -24.93 -0.89 -7.12
CA PRO A 382 -25.29 0.23 -7.98
C PRO A 382 -24.50 1.47 -7.55
N LEU A 383 -23.27 1.58 -8.03
CA LEU A 383 -22.44 2.77 -7.83
C LEU A 383 -22.92 3.88 -8.77
N THR A 384 -23.20 5.05 -8.22
CA THR A 384 -23.63 6.20 -9.00
C THR A 384 -22.46 6.92 -9.67
N ALA A 385 -22.81 7.74 -10.65
CA ALA A 385 -21.89 8.59 -11.36
C ALA A 385 -21.18 9.57 -10.41
N VAL A 386 -19.88 9.72 -10.60
CA VAL A 386 -19.04 10.65 -9.82
C VAL A 386 -18.22 11.52 -10.75
N HIS A 387 -17.66 12.60 -10.20
CA HIS A 387 -16.64 13.33 -10.93
C HIS A 387 -15.33 12.55 -11.00
N TRP A 388 -14.78 12.50 -12.21
CA TRP A 388 -13.46 11.99 -12.54
C TRP A 388 -12.58 13.12 -12.99
N GLY A 389 -11.27 13.01 -12.76
CA GLY A 389 -10.30 13.97 -13.25
C GLY A 389 -8.90 13.66 -12.75
N SER A 390 -8.02 14.65 -12.85
CA SER A 390 -6.66 14.53 -12.34
C SER A 390 -6.67 14.56 -10.81
N THR A 391 -6.15 13.52 -10.17
CA THR A 391 -6.04 13.42 -8.71
C THR A 391 -4.59 13.22 -8.28
N ASN A 392 -4.30 13.61 -7.05
CA ASN A 392 -3.04 13.20 -6.42
C ASN A 392 -3.06 11.70 -6.07
N ASN A 393 -4.28 11.17 -5.81
CA ASN A 393 -4.60 9.78 -5.55
C ASN A 393 -4.00 9.23 -4.25
N GLN A 394 -3.38 10.10 -3.45
CA GLN A 394 -2.71 9.74 -2.22
C GLN A 394 -2.58 10.93 -1.26
N VAL A 395 -3.65 11.71 -1.15
CA VAL A 395 -3.78 12.75 -0.11
C VAL A 395 -4.00 12.04 1.22
N THR A 396 -3.00 12.04 2.09
CA THR A 396 -3.00 11.38 3.40
C THR A 396 -2.35 12.27 4.45
N ILE A 397 -2.42 11.86 5.72
CA ILE A 397 -1.76 12.57 6.82
C ILE A 397 -0.23 12.69 6.67
N ASP A 398 0.41 11.89 5.81
CA ASP A 398 1.86 11.91 5.56
C ASP A 398 2.26 12.75 4.35
N THR A 399 1.36 12.89 3.38
CA THR A 399 1.64 13.58 2.11
C THR A 399 1.14 15.02 2.09
N VAL A 400 0.41 15.43 3.14
CA VAL A 400 -0.06 16.80 3.35
C VAL A 400 0.80 17.45 4.43
N LEU A 401 1.49 18.52 4.07
CA LEU A 401 2.17 19.40 5.01
C LEU A 401 1.39 20.71 5.18
N PHE A 402 1.44 21.30 6.37
CA PHE A 402 0.93 22.65 6.63
C PHE A 402 2.01 23.56 7.21
N ASP A 403 2.08 24.80 6.76
CA ASP A 403 2.85 25.86 7.44
C ASP A 403 2.10 26.41 8.65
N LYS A 404 2.71 27.36 9.36
CA LYS A 404 2.14 28.01 10.54
C LYS A 404 0.84 28.77 10.26
N GLN A 405 0.58 29.13 9.01
CA GLN A 405 -0.63 29.82 8.56
C GLN A 405 -1.70 28.84 8.03
N GLY A 406 -1.44 27.53 8.09
CA GLY A 406 -2.34 26.50 7.56
C GLY A 406 -2.36 26.46 6.03
N LYS A 407 -1.37 27.03 5.33
CA LYS A 407 -1.22 26.79 3.90
C LYS A 407 -0.80 25.33 3.68
N PRO A 408 -1.43 24.58 2.77
CA PRO A 408 -1.12 23.19 2.52
C PRO A 408 -0.03 23.02 1.45
N TRP A 409 0.68 21.90 1.48
CA TRP A 409 1.52 21.40 0.40
C TRP A 409 1.30 19.90 0.22
N LEU A 410 1.13 19.48 -1.03
CA LEU A 410 1.13 18.07 -1.41
C LEU A 410 2.51 17.67 -1.90
N ILE A 411 3.11 16.71 -1.20
CA ILE A 411 4.54 16.41 -1.33
C ILE A 411 4.85 15.07 -2.02
N ASP A 412 3.84 14.35 -2.49
CA ASP A 412 4.04 13.04 -3.10
C ASP A 412 3.24 12.91 -4.39
N TYR A 413 3.94 12.68 -5.49
CA TYR A 413 3.34 12.58 -6.83
C TYR A 413 3.43 11.17 -7.41
N ALA A 414 3.91 10.19 -6.63
CA ALA A 414 4.11 8.84 -7.11
C ALA A 414 2.81 8.17 -7.58
N TYR A 415 1.64 8.64 -7.16
CA TYR A 415 0.34 8.02 -7.46
C TYR A 415 -0.60 8.90 -8.28
N ALA A 416 -0.12 10.08 -8.70
CA ALA A 416 -0.88 11.01 -9.53
C ALA A 416 -1.41 10.34 -10.81
N GLY A 417 -2.62 10.70 -11.22
CA GLY A 417 -3.26 10.09 -12.38
C GLY A 417 -4.73 10.48 -12.53
N GLN A 418 -5.39 9.89 -13.52
CA GLN A 418 -6.86 9.97 -13.66
C GLN A 418 -7.53 9.01 -12.67
N ALA A 419 -8.47 9.53 -11.88
CA ALA A 419 -9.24 8.74 -10.92
C ALA A 419 -10.56 9.45 -10.55
N PRO A 420 -11.48 8.76 -9.84
CA PRO A 420 -12.58 9.42 -9.14
C PRO A 420 -12.06 10.49 -8.17
N LEU A 421 -12.59 11.71 -8.22
CA LEU A 421 -12.14 12.80 -7.35
C LEU A 421 -12.34 12.49 -5.86
N LEU A 422 -13.32 11.64 -5.53
CA LEU A 422 -13.60 11.22 -4.15
C LEU A 422 -12.39 10.55 -3.48
N ILE A 423 -11.46 9.96 -4.25
CA ILE A 423 -10.37 9.14 -3.70
C ILE A 423 -9.41 9.96 -2.83
N ASP A 424 -9.19 11.23 -3.16
CA ASP A 424 -8.35 12.14 -2.38
C ASP A 424 -8.98 12.44 -1.00
N PHE A 425 -10.31 12.46 -0.91
CA PHE A 425 -11.04 12.66 0.34
C PHE A 425 -11.09 11.39 1.17
N VAL A 426 -11.43 10.25 0.53
CA VAL A 426 -11.47 8.93 1.17
C VAL A 426 -10.09 8.57 1.74
N SER A 427 -9.02 8.76 0.98
CA SER A 427 -7.66 8.45 1.43
C SER A 427 -7.26 9.29 2.65
N LEU A 428 -7.65 10.56 2.67
CA LEU A 428 -7.38 11.45 3.78
C LEU A 428 -8.18 11.06 5.02
N GLU A 429 -9.50 10.87 4.91
CA GLU A 429 -10.38 10.38 5.98
C GLU A 429 -9.85 9.06 6.58
N MET A 430 -9.56 8.08 5.72
CA MET A 430 -9.06 6.77 6.16
C MET A 430 -7.70 6.86 6.84
N SER A 431 -6.81 7.74 6.37
CA SER A 431 -5.51 7.93 7.01
C SER A 431 -5.62 8.61 8.38
N ILE A 432 -6.56 9.54 8.57
CA ILE A 432 -6.86 10.16 9.87
C ILE A 432 -7.47 9.13 10.81
N LEU A 433 -8.47 8.35 10.36
CA LEU A 433 -9.07 7.27 11.15
C LEU A 433 -8.00 6.27 11.60
N SER A 434 -7.09 5.87 10.70
CA SER A 434 -6.00 4.96 11.02
C SER A 434 -5.00 5.51 12.04
N GLU A 435 -4.83 6.83 12.18
CA GLU A 435 -3.95 7.44 13.17
C GLU A 435 -4.66 7.65 14.52
N VAL A 436 -5.94 8.04 14.49
CA VAL A 436 -6.67 8.48 15.69
C VAL A 436 -7.43 7.33 16.37
N LEU A 437 -8.15 6.48 15.63
CA LEU A 437 -8.91 5.37 16.22
C LEU A 437 -8.07 4.43 17.09
N PRO A 438 -6.82 4.06 16.74
CA PRO A 438 -5.98 3.24 17.61
C PRO A 438 -5.75 3.82 19.00
N GLN A 439 -5.96 5.12 19.20
CA GLN A 439 -5.74 5.81 20.48
C GLN A 439 -6.97 5.74 21.39
N LEU A 440 -8.13 5.35 20.85
CA LEU A 440 -9.40 5.19 21.56
C LEU A 440 -9.56 3.73 22.03
N ASP A 441 -10.46 3.52 22.99
CA ASP A 441 -10.93 2.16 23.30
C ASP A 441 -11.84 1.62 22.20
N LEU A 442 -11.97 0.29 22.12
CA LEU A 442 -12.70 -0.37 21.03
C LEU A 442 -14.18 0.02 20.97
N LEU A 443 -14.82 0.29 22.12
CA LEU A 443 -16.21 0.72 22.14
C LEU A 443 -16.37 2.11 21.54
N THR A 444 -15.51 3.05 21.95
CA THR A 444 -15.52 4.41 21.36
C THR A 444 -15.22 4.36 19.86
N ALA A 445 -14.24 3.56 19.43
CA ALA A 445 -13.92 3.41 18.00
C ALA A 445 -15.11 2.84 17.20
N PHE A 446 -15.81 1.85 17.75
CA PHE A 446 -17.04 1.29 17.18
C PHE A 446 -18.15 2.34 17.04
N GLN A 447 -18.39 3.12 18.10
CA GLN A 447 -19.40 4.18 18.10
C GLN A 447 -19.09 5.30 17.12
N VAL A 448 -17.81 5.66 16.93
CA VAL A 448 -17.38 6.63 15.92
C VAL A 448 -17.76 6.11 14.52
N GLU A 449 -17.40 4.88 14.19
CA GLU A 449 -17.71 4.28 12.88
C GLU A 449 -19.23 4.13 12.65
N GLU A 450 -19.99 3.68 13.65
CA GLU A 450 -21.46 3.63 13.56
C GLU A 450 -22.05 5.02 13.29
N LEU A 451 -21.58 6.04 14.00
CA LEU A 451 -22.07 7.41 13.84
C LEU A 451 -21.84 7.92 12.41
N LEU A 452 -20.66 7.67 11.83
CA LEU A 452 -20.36 8.03 10.44
C LEU A 452 -21.32 7.39 9.42
N LEU A 453 -21.90 6.23 9.75
CA LEU A 453 -22.83 5.51 8.89
C LEU A 453 -24.31 5.91 9.12
N THR A 454 -24.60 6.75 10.10
CA THR A 454 -25.97 7.23 10.37
C THR A 454 -26.45 8.32 9.41
N SER A 455 -25.52 9.08 8.82
CA SER A 455 -25.82 10.13 7.85
C SER A 455 -26.47 9.56 6.58
N ASN A 456 -27.37 10.32 5.97
CA ASN A 456 -28.00 9.98 4.68
C ASN A 456 -27.31 10.68 3.50
N SER A 457 -26.49 11.70 3.77
CA SER A 457 -25.72 12.45 2.79
C SER A 457 -24.37 12.88 3.37
N LEU A 458 -23.39 13.09 2.49
CA LEU A 458 -22.06 13.60 2.86
C LEU A 458 -22.06 15.06 3.29
N ASP A 459 -23.09 15.84 2.92
CA ASP A 459 -23.21 17.26 3.31
C ASP A 459 -23.80 17.44 4.72
N GLU A 460 -24.40 16.40 5.29
CA GLU A 460 -25.05 16.47 6.60
C GLU A 460 -24.00 16.62 7.72
N PRO A 461 -24.17 17.59 8.64
CA PRO A 461 -23.32 17.67 9.82
C PRO A 461 -23.55 16.45 10.71
N ILE A 462 -22.47 15.95 11.31
CA ILE A 462 -22.51 14.79 12.21
C ILE A 462 -22.40 15.31 13.65
N ASP A 463 -23.38 15.01 14.50
CA ASP A 463 -23.40 15.45 15.89
C ASP A 463 -22.61 14.49 16.80
N PRO A 464 -21.47 14.91 17.37
CA PRO A 464 -20.65 14.06 18.23
C PRO A 464 -21.16 13.99 19.69
N SER A 465 -22.28 14.64 20.04
CA SER A 465 -22.72 14.79 21.44
C SER A 465 -22.89 13.47 22.21
N ASN A 466 -23.18 12.37 21.51
CA ASN A 466 -23.32 11.03 22.11
C ASN A 466 -21.99 10.28 22.28
N LEU A 467 -20.88 10.85 21.83
CA LEU A 467 -19.55 10.27 21.95
C LEU A 467 -18.76 10.88 23.12
N PRO A 468 -17.78 10.14 23.67
CA PRO A 468 -16.78 10.71 24.57
C PRO A 468 -16.09 11.95 23.97
N GLN A 469 -15.80 12.95 24.80
CA GLN A 469 -15.22 14.24 24.39
C GLN A 469 -13.94 14.10 23.55
N GLN A 470 -13.11 13.10 23.85
CA GLN A 470 -11.88 12.77 23.11
C GLN A 470 -12.11 12.46 21.62
N ALA A 471 -13.32 12.06 21.22
CA ALA A 471 -13.67 11.76 19.83
C ALA A 471 -14.29 12.96 19.07
N HIS A 472 -14.65 14.05 19.76
CA HIS A 472 -15.39 15.16 19.16
C HIS A 472 -14.61 15.87 18.05
N PHE A 473 -13.30 16.07 18.26
CA PHE A 473 -12.44 16.67 17.25
C PHE A 473 -12.36 15.80 15.98
N LEU A 474 -12.23 14.48 16.15
CA LEU A 474 -12.19 13.54 15.02
C LEU A 474 -13.46 13.69 14.18
N ILE A 475 -14.65 13.64 14.79
CA ILE A 475 -15.91 13.82 14.07
C ILE A 475 -15.95 15.18 13.37
N THR A 476 -15.53 16.25 14.03
CA THR A 476 -15.49 17.60 13.44
C THR A 476 -14.62 17.63 12.18
N ALA A 477 -13.42 17.05 12.25
CA ALA A 477 -12.53 16.95 11.10
C ALA A 477 -13.18 16.14 9.98
N LEU A 478 -13.69 14.94 10.26
CA LEU A 478 -14.31 14.04 9.28
C LEU A 478 -15.55 14.64 8.62
N THR A 479 -16.41 15.32 9.37
CA THR A 479 -17.54 16.09 8.81
C THR A 479 -17.04 17.13 7.79
N HIS A 480 -15.95 17.83 8.10
CA HIS A 480 -15.38 18.81 7.18
C HIS A 480 -14.86 18.17 5.88
N ILE A 481 -14.25 16.98 5.96
CA ILE A 481 -13.80 16.21 4.80
C ILE A 481 -14.98 15.78 3.93
N ARG A 482 -16.01 15.18 4.54
CA ARG A 482 -17.19 14.66 3.83
C ARG A 482 -17.97 15.77 3.13
N GLN A 483 -18.18 16.90 3.80
CA GLN A 483 -18.81 18.08 3.19
C GLN A 483 -17.97 18.65 2.04
N ALA A 484 -16.64 18.62 2.14
CA ALA A 484 -15.77 19.02 1.04
C ALA A 484 -15.86 18.03 -0.14
N ALA A 485 -15.93 16.73 0.14
CA ALA A 485 -16.11 15.69 -0.86
C ALA A 485 -17.45 15.84 -1.61
N ALA A 486 -18.54 16.08 -0.89
CA ALA A 486 -19.87 16.33 -1.46
C ALA A 486 -19.86 17.50 -2.45
N ARG A 487 -19.28 18.65 -2.04
CA ARG A 487 -19.17 19.85 -2.88
C ARG A 487 -18.27 19.66 -4.09
N ARG A 488 -17.18 18.90 -3.97
CA ARG A 488 -16.12 18.83 -5.00
C ARG A 488 -16.24 17.62 -5.91
N ALA A 489 -16.44 16.43 -5.34
CA ALA A 489 -16.53 15.16 -6.04
C ALA A 489 -17.96 14.83 -6.50
N GLY A 490 -18.98 15.51 -5.96
CA GLY A 490 -20.39 15.35 -6.36
C GLY A 490 -20.90 13.92 -6.20
N CYS A 491 -20.26 13.13 -5.35
CA CYS A 491 -20.54 11.70 -5.16
C CYS A 491 -21.63 11.50 -4.10
N ASP A 492 -22.40 10.43 -4.25
CA ASP A 492 -23.30 9.99 -3.18
C ASP A 492 -22.55 9.27 -2.05
N LEU A 493 -23.29 8.98 -0.98
CA LEU A 493 -22.75 8.28 0.18
C LEU A 493 -22.31 6.85 -0.16
N THR A 494 -23.01 6.17 -1.07
CA THR A 494 -22.71 4.78 -1.48
C THR A 494 -21.32 4.69 -2.08
N ALA A 495 -21.00 5.51 -3.08
CA ALA A 495 -19.70 5.55 -3.74
C ALA A 495 -18.56 5.89 -2.76
N TYR A 496 -18.82 6.81 -1.83
CA TYR A 496 -17.85 7.22 -0.82
C TYR A 496 -17.54 6.10 0.18
N GLU A 497 -18.58 5.45 0.71
CA GLU A 497 -18.45 4.33 1.63
C GLU A 497 -17.86 3.08 0.95
N THR A 498 -18.14 2.85 -0.34
CA THR A 498 -17.43 1.83 -1.13
C THR A 498 -15.94 2.16 -1.22
N GLY A 499 -15.57 3.42 -1.42
CA GLY A 499 -14.17 3.85 -1.37
C GLY A 499 -13.50 3.56 -0.02
N ARG A 500 -14.18 3.89 1.09
CA ARG A 500 -13.70 3.58 2.46
C ARG A 500 -13.50 2.07 2.65
N PHE A 501 -14.48 1.28 2.23
CA PHE A 501 -14.40 -0.18 2.24
C PHE A 501 -13.18 -0.69 1.48
N VAL A 502 -12.95 -0.21 0.24
CA VAL A 502 -11.82 -0.65 -0.59
C VAL A 502 -10.48 -0.34 0.07
N VAL A 503 -10.31 0.87 0.63
CA VAL A 503 -9.08 1.25 1.34
C VAL A 503 -8.87 0.39 2.59
N ALA A 504 -9.94 0.09 3.33
CA ALA A 504 -9.87 -0.82 4.47
C ALA A 504 -9.45 -2.23 4.05
N MET A 505 -10.02 -2.78 2.96
CA MET A 505 -9.63 -4.08 2.41
C MET A 505 -8.18 -4.11 1.94
N GLN A 506 -7.70 -3.05 1.28
CA GLN A 506 -6.29 -2.91 0.91
C GLN A 506 -5.36 -2.89 2.11
N THR A 507 -5.80 -2.28 3.22
CA THR A 507 -5.05 -2.29 4.49
C THR A 507 -4.96 -3.73 5.03
N LEU A 508 -6.07 -4.47 5.06
CA LEU A 508 -6.09 -5.89 5.47
C LEU A 508 -5.19 -6.76 4.57
N ALA A 509 -5.15 -6.46 3.26
CA ALA A 509 -4.30 -7.13 2.29
C ALA A 509 -2.80 -7.07 2.63
N GLN A 510 -2.36 -6.00 3.26
CA GLN A 510 -0.95 -5.79 3.59
C GLN A 510 -0.49 -6.64 4.78
N PHE A 511 -1.41 -7.30 5.49
CA PHE A 511 -1.08 -8.16 6.61
C PHE A 511 -0.32 -9.41 6.15
N ASN A 512 0.82 -9.68 6.80
CA ASN A 512 1.58 -10.92 6.59
C ASN A 512 1.18 -11.97 7.64
N SER A 513 0.46 -13.02 7.23
CA SER A 513 -0.03 -14.07 8.13
C SER A 513 1.09 -14.86 8.83
N HIS A 514 2.31 -14.86 8.27
CA HIS A 514 3.48 -15.57 8.80
C HIS A 514 4.29 -14.76 9.81
N GLU A 515 4.02 -13.46 9.96
CA GLU A 515 4.68 -12.59 10.92
C GLU A 515 3.90 -12.49 12.24
N ARG A 516 4.63 -12.42 13.35
CA ARG A 516 4.07 -12.09 14.67
C ARG A 516 4.18 -10.59 14.91
N TYR A 517 3.04 -9.91 14.85
CA TYR A 517 2.98 -8.47 15.04
C TYR A 517 3.13 -8.11 16.53
N ARG A 518 3.56 -6.88 16.81
CA ARG A 518 3.44 -6.28 18.15
C ARG A 518 2.10 -5.56 18.26
N ARG A 519 1.74 -5.11 19.46
CA ARG A 519 0.45 -4.44 19.72
C ARG A 519 0.21 -3.22 18.81
N THR A 520 1.18 -2.30 18.71
CA THR A 520 1.00 -1.06 17.94
C THR A 520 0.82 -1.30 16.44
N PRO A 521 1.68 -2.11 15.76
CA PRO A 521 1.49 -2.41 14.34
C PRO A 521 0.22 -3.22 14.02
N LEU A 522 -0.43 -3.85 15.01
CA LEU A 522 -1.65 -4.64 14.79
C LEU A 522 -2.94 -3.79 14.79
N ARG A 523 -2.92 -2.60 15.42
CA ARG A 523 -4.11 -1.73 15.56
C ARG A 523 -4.68 -1.21 14.23
N PRO A 524 -3.89 -0.84 13.22
CA PRO A 524 -4.44 -0.44 11.92
C PRO A 524 -5.30 -1.54 11.28
N PHE A 525 -4.91 -2.81 11.41
CA PHE A 525 -5.68 -3.94 10.88
C PHE A 525 -7.00 -4.17 11.64
N LEU A 526 -7.02 -3.96 12.96
CA LEU A 526 -8.26 -3.98 13.74
C LEU A 526 -9.26 -2.93 13.24
N ASN A 527 -8.79 -1.70 13.02
CA ASN A 527 -9.64 -0.61 12.55
C ASN A 527 -10.11 -0.83 11.11
N ALA A 528 -9.23 -1.34 10.25
CA ALA A 528 -9.58 -1.71 8.89
C ALA A 528 -10.65 -2.82 8.87
N LEU A 529 -10.53 -3.82 9.74
CA LEU A 529 -11.51 -4.89 9.87
C LEU A 529 -12.88 -4.35 10.33
N LEU A 530 -12.88 -3.49 11.34
CA LEU A 530 -14.09 -2.82 11.83
C LEU A 530 -14.75 -1.98 10.72
N THR A 531 -13.98 -1.13 10.05
CA THR A 531 -14.47 -0.27 8.95
C THR A 531 -15.04 -1.12 7.83
N ALA A 532 -14.30 -2.13 7.36
CA ALA A 532 -14.74 -2.98 6.27
C ALA A 532 -16.03 -3.73 6.60
N SER A 533 -16.16 -4.25 7.82
CA SER A 533 -17.36 -4.95 8.29
C SER A 533 -18.57 -4.03 8.44
N LEU A 534 -18.40 -2.83 9.00
CA LEU A 534 -19.49 -1.87 9.17
C LEU A 534 -19.94 -1.27 7.83
N SER A 535 -19.00 -0.88 6.96
CA SER A 535 -19.34 -0.46 5.58
C SER A 535 -20.03 -1.59 4.82
N SER A 536 -19.59 -2.85 4.98
CA SER A 536 -20.31 -4.00 4.40
C SER A 536 -21.75 -4.07 4.93
N GLN A 537 -21.99 -3.90 6.22
CA GLN A 537 -23.35 -3.92 6.77
C GLN A 537 -24.25 -2.80 6.22
N LYS A 538 -23.69 -1.59 6.04
CA LYS A 538 -24.43 -0.44 5.52
C LYS A 538 -24.73 -0.57 4.03
N LEU A 539 -23.75 -1.01 3.25
CA LEU A 539 -23.81 -1.05 1.80
C LEU A 539 -24.41 -2.35 1.26
N TRP A 540 -24.33 -3.44 2.03
CA TRP A 540 -24.95 -4.70 1.72
C TRP A 540 -26.33 -4.76 2.37
N ILE A 541 -27.38 -4.65 1.57
CA ILE A 541 -28.67 -5.21 1.96
C ILE A 541 -28.48 -6.72 1.84
N PRO A 542 -28.55 -7.51 2.94
CA PRO A 542 -28.53 -8.95 2.83
C PRO A 542 -29.56 -9.36 1.77
N THR A 543 -29.18 -10.28 0.88
CA THR A 543 -30.17 -11.29 0.54
C THR A 543 -30.65 -11.80 1.90
N PRO A 544 -31.93 -11.60 2.28
CA PRO A 544 -32.39 -11.98 3.61
C PRO A 544 -31.86 -13.39 3.87
N PRO A 545 -31.25 -13.65 5.04
CA PRO A 545 -30.72 -14.98 5.38
C PRO A 545 -31.78 -15.97 4.96
N VAL A 546 -31.44 -16.80 3.95
CA VAL A 546 -32.36 -17.58 3.10
C VAL A 546 -33.81 -17.28 3.46
N ALA A 547 -34.47 -16.38 2.72
CA ALA A 547 -35.92 -16.19 2.88
C ALA A 547 -36.52 -17.60 3.04
N MET A 548 -37.19 -17.84 4.18
CA MET A 548 -37.86 -19.11 4.48
C MET A 548 -38.37 -19.70 3.17
N PRO A 549 -38.10 -20.97 2.83
CA PRO A 549 -38.72 -21.60 1.66
C PRO A 549 -40.19 -21.19 1.66
N SER A 550 -40.57 -20.38 0.67
CA SER A 550 -41.80 -19.60 0.73
C SER A 550 -42.98 -20.57 0.81
N GLY A 551 -43.58 -20.71 1.99
CA GLY A 551 -44.64 -21.67 2.26
C GLY A 551 -44.62 -22.32 3.66
N GLU A 552 -43.50 -22.32 4.37
CA GLU A 552 -43.41 -23.04 5.66
C GLU A 552 -43.94 -22.22 6.86
N THR A 553 -45.06 -22.64 7.44
CA THR A 553 -45.49 -22.24 8.79
C THR A 553 -44.89 -23.19 9.82
N GLY A 554 -43.73 -22.86 10.40
CA GLY A 554 -43.07 -23.79 11.33
C GLY A 554 -41.77 -23.29 11.98
N LEU A 555 -41.10 -24.21 12.66
CA LEU A 555 -39.76 -24.05 13.23
C LEU A 555 -38.72 -24.52 12.21
N TRP A 556 -37.77 -23.66 11.85
CA TRP A 556 -36.67 -23.97 10.93
C TRP A 556 -35.32 -23.61 11.55
N VAL A 557 -34.31 -24.46 11.37
CA VAL A 557 -32.96 -24.25 11.90
C VAL A 557 -31.97 -24.19 10.74
N ASP A 558 -31.43 -23.00 10.50
CA ASP A 558 -30.33 -22.78 9.56
C ASP A 558 -29.01 -23.19 10.21
N MET A 559 -28.60 -24.43 9.97
CA MET A 559 -27.34 -24.95 10.49
C MET A 559 -26.11 -24.23 9.90
N SER A 560 -26.24 -23.58 8.74
CA SER A 560 -25.12 -22.92 8.05
C SER A 560 -24.87 -21.52 8.60
N ASN A 561 -25.95 -20.80 8.94
CA ASN A 561 -25.89 -19.44 9.47
C ASN A 561 -26.07 -19.37 11.00
N GLU A 562 -26.36 -20.49 11.65
CA GLU A 562 -26.69 -20.61 13.08
C GLU A 562 -27.90 -19.76 13.50
N ILE A 563 -28.93 -19.72 12.66
CA ILE A 563 -30.16 -18.93 12.88
C ILE A 563 -31.36 -19.88 13.04
N VAL A 564 -32.18 -19.64 14.05
CA VAL A 564 -33.44 -20.37 14.25
C VAL A 564 -34.61 -19.45 13.93
N TRP A 565 -35.55 -19.96 13.13
CA TRP A 565 -36.74 -19.25 12.71
C TRP A 565 -37.99 -19.92 13.26
N VAL A 566 -38.94 -19.12 13.70
CA VAL A 566 -40.26 -19.57 14.14
C VAL A 566 -41.29 -18.72 13.41
N SER A 567 -42.14 -19.36 12.61
CA SER A 567 -43.21 -18.67 11.86
C SER A 567 -42.70 -17.46 11.06
N GLY A 568 -41.53 -17.61 10.43
CA GLY A 568 -40.90 -16.57 9.61
C GLY A 568 -40.21 -15.43 10.38
N GLN A 569 -40.07 -15.53 11.70
CA GLN A 569 -39.29 -14.58 12.51
C GLN A 569 -38.03 -15.26 13.06
N PRO A 570 -36.83 -14.65 12.94
CA PRO A 570 -35.62 -15.18 13.56
C PRO A 570 -35.68 -14.96 15.08
N ILE A 571 -35.35 -15.98 15.88
CA ILE A 571 -35.29 -15.86 17.35
C ILE A 571 -33.86 -15.95 17.86
N GLU A 572 -33.52 -15.08 18.81
CA GLU A 572 -32.21 -15.07 19.47
C GLU A 572 -32.12 -16.17 20.54
N LEU A 573 -31.17 -17.10 20.32
CA LEU A 573 -30.85 -18.17 21.25
C LEU A 573 -29.44 -17.97 21.84
N THR A 574 -29.27 -18.41 23.09
CA THR A 574 -27.92 -18.56 23.66
C THR A 574 -27.19 -19.73 23.00
N VAL A 575 -25.86 -19.79 23.13
CA VAL A 575 -25.04 -20.88 22.56
C VAL A 575 -25.56 -22.27 22.95
N GLN A 576 -25.89 -22.46 24.25
CA GLN A 576 -26.42 -23.74 24.75
C GLN A 576 -27.80 -24.07 24.20
N GLU A 577 -28.67 -23.07 24.08
CA GLU A 577 -30.02 -23.23 23.52
C GLU A 577 -29.95 -23.62 22.03
N TYR A 578 -29.08 -22.96 21.26
CA TYR A 578 -28.83 -23.28 19.86
C TYR A 578 -28.27 -24.69 19.68
N GLN A 579 -27.30 -25.10 20.50
CA GLN A 579 -26.73 -26.45 20.46
C GLN A 579 -27.79 -27.53 20.69
N ILE A 580 -28.64 -27.36 21.71
CA ILE A 580 -29.71 -28.31 22.03
C ILE A 580 -30.72 -28.39 20.87
N ILE A 581 -31.22 -27.25 20.38
CA ILE A 581 -32.25 -27.26 19.33
C ILE A 581 -31.69 -27.80 18.01
N SER A 582 -30.45 -27.48 17.66
CA SER A 582 -29.78 -27.96 16.45
C SER A 582 -29.58 -29.47 16.48
N PHE A 583 -29.12 -30.01 17.62
CA PHE A 583 -29.00 -31.44 17.84
C PHE A 583 -30.35 -32.16 17.69
N MET A 584 -31.41 -31.61 18.28
CA MET A 584 -32.75 -32.16 18.18
C MET A 584 -33.34 -32.01 16.76
N TYR A 585 -33.01 -30.94 16.04
CA TYR A 585 -33.49 -30.67 14.68
C TYR A 585 -32.93 -31.65 13.66
N GLN A 586 -31.64 -31.98 13.77
CA GLN A 586 -31.02 -33.05 12.98
C GLN A 586 -31.65 -34.44 13.22
N ARG A 587 -32.33 -34.60 14.36
CA ARG A 587 -33.02 -35.83 14.78
C ARG A 587 -34.54 -35.62 14.90
N ALA A 588 -35.11 -34.70 14.12
CA ALA A 588 -36.54 -34.40 14.19
C ALA A 588 -37.40 -35.67 14.07
N GLY A 589 -38.42 -35.79 14.91
CA GLY A 589 -39.27 -36.98 15.05
C GLY A 589 -38.67 -38.14 15.85
N GLN A 590 -37.39 -38.07 16.25
CA GLN A 590 -36.73 -39.09 17.06
C GLN A 590 -36.63 -38.67 18.53
N LEU A 591 -36.75 -39.65 19.43
CA LEU A 591 -36.50 -39.42 20.84
C LEU A 591 -35.00 -39.17 21.05
N CYS A 592 -34.68 -37.98 21.57
CA CYS A 592 -33.36 -37.64 22.08
C CYS A 592 -33.35 -37.89 23.59
N GLU A 593 -32.55 -38.86 24.04
CA GLU A 593 -32.45 -39.17 25.47
C GLU A 593 -31.72 -38.05 26.22
N ARG A 594 -32.02 -37.83 27.51
CA ARG A 594 -31.41 -36.73 28.28
C ARG A 594 -29.88 -36.79 28.27
N ARG A 595 -29.35 -38.00 28.44
CA ARG A 595 -27.92 -38.29 28.37
C ARG A 595 -27.32 -37.92 27.02
N GLU A 596 -27.99 -38.29 25.92
CA GLU A 596 -27.50 -37.96 24.57
C GLU A 596 -27.45 -36.45 24.33
N ILE A 597 -28.45 -35.70 24.81
CA ILE A 597 -28.46 -34.24 24.65
C ILE A 597 -27.29 -33.61 25.42
N VAL A 598 -27.04 -34.04 26.65
CA VAL A 598 -25.93 -33.51 27.47
C VAL A 598 -24.57 -33.89 26.87
N GLU A 599 -24.39 -35.16 26.50
CA GLU A 599 -23.10 -35.66 25.99
C GLU A 599 -22.80 -35.16 24.56
N HIS A 600 -23.80 -35.09 23.68
CA HIS A 600 -23.59 -34.79 22.26
C HIS A 600 -23.93 -33.35 21.84
N ALA A 601 -24.91 -32.69 22.47
CA ALA A 601 -25.22 -31.30 22.14
C ALA A 601 -24.34 -30.33 22.95
N LEU A 602 -24.16 -30.59 24.25
CA LEU A 602 -23.41 -29.70 25.15
C LEU A 602 -21.94 -30.11 25.32
N GLY A 603 -21.56 -31.34 24.96
CA GLY A 603 -20.19 -31.84 25.09
C GLY A 603 -19.78 -32.10 26.55
N GLU A 604 -20.75 -32.30 27.45
CA GLU A 604 -20.54 -32.49 28.88
C GLU A 604 -20.74 -33.95 29.28
N ARG A 605 -20.04 -34.44 30.31
CA ARG A 605 -20.23 -35.81 30.81
C ARG A 605 -21.50 -35.88 31.66
N TYR A 606 -22.44 -36.75 31.30
CA TYR A 606 -23.69 -36.91 32.05
C TYR A 606 -23.44 -37.57 33.43
N ASP A 607 -23.88 -36.93 34.50
CA ASP A 607 -23.79 -37.43 35.88
C ASP A 607 -25.18 -37.85 36.41
N GLU A 608 -25.38 -39.16 36.53
CA GLU A 608 -26.61 -39.78 37.05
C GLU A 608 -26.75 -39.67 38.58
N THR A 609 -25.71 -39.27 39.31
CA THR A 609 -25.61 -39.46 40.77
C THR A 609 -26.46 -38.48 41.57
N PHE A 610 -26.78 -37.30 41.01
CA PHE A 610 -27.47 -36.21 41.73
C PHE A 610 -28.60 -35.52 40.95
N GLY A 611 -28.94 -35.95 39.73
CA GLY A 611 -30.02 -35.37 38.91
C GLY A 611 -29.83 -33.89 38.53
N GLN A 612 -28.62 -33.35 38.70
CA GLN A 612 -28.33 -31.93 38.41
C GLN A 612 -28.42 -31.63 36.91
N ASP A 613 -27.93 -32.53 36.07
CA ASP A 613 -27.97 -32.39 34.62
C ASP A 613 -29.41 -32.46 34.10
N GLU A 614 -30.25 -33.29 34.72
CA GLU A 614 -31.69 -33.32 34.40
C GLU A 614 -32.35 -31.97 34.70
N SER A 615 -32.04 -31.36 35.86
CA SER A 615 -32.61 -30.07 36.25
C SER A 615 -32.14 -28.92 35.36
N ARG A 616 -30.86 -28.91 34.99
CA ARG A 616 -30.28 -27.95 34.04
C ARG A 616 -30.90 -28.08 32.65
N LEU A 617 -31.00 -29.31 32.14
CA LEU A 617 -31.61 -29.59 30.85
C LEU A 617 -33.10 -29.22 30.85
N ASN A 618 -33.84 -29.51 31.92
CA ASN A 618 -35.24 -29.09 32.05
C ASN A 618 -35.38 -27.56 32.04
N SER A 619 -34.44 -26.84 32.67
CA SER A 619 -34.42 -25.37 32.68
C SER A 619 -34.07 -24.79 31.31
N ALA A 620 -33.14 -25.39 30.56
CA ALA A 620 -32.84 -25.03 29.18
C ALA A 620 -34.04 -25.28 28.26
N MET A 621 -34.72 -26.43 28.40
CA MET A 621 -35.94 -26.75 27.64
C MET A 621 -37.11 -25.82 27.95
N SER A 622 -37.24 -25.37 29.21
CA SER A 622 -38.24 -24.36 29.59
C SER A 622 -37.99 -23.02 28.87
N ARG A 623 -36.73 -22.56 28.85
CA ARG A 623 -36.34 -21.33 28.14
C ARG A 623 -36.51 -21.45 26.63
N LEU A 624 -36.13 -22.58 26.05
CA LEU A 624 -36.38 -22.87 24.63
C LEU A 624 -37.87 -22.81 24.30
N ARG A 625 -38.75 -23.40 25.14
CA ARG A 625 -40.19 -23.32 24.92
C ARG A 625 -40.71 -21.88 24.99
N GLN A 626 -40.23 -21.07 25.93
CA GLN A 626 -40.60 -19.66 26.02
C GLN A 626 -40.26 -18.87 24.76
N LYS A 627 -39.20 -19.26 24.05
CA LYS A 627 -38.74 -18.57 22.83
C LYS A 627 -39.31 -19.16 21.55
N LEU A 628 -39.55 -20.48 21.50
CA LEU A 628 -39.87 -21.19 20.27
C LEU A 628 -41.35 -21.58 20.14
N GLU A 629 -42.07 -21.73 21.25
CA GLU A 629 -43.46 -22.19 21.23
C GLU A 629 -44.45 -21.02 21.23
N PRO A 630 -45.55 -21.11 20.46
CA PRO A 630 -46.65 -20.16 20.59
C PRO A 630 -47.27 -20.14 21.98
N ASP A 631 -47.37 -21.31 22.62
CA ASP A 631 -47.78 -21.49 24.02
C ASP A 631 -46.82 -22.45 24.74
N PRO A 632 -45.93 -21.96 25.61
CA PRO A 632 -44.99 -22.79 26.36
C PRO A 632 -45.65 -23.83 27.28
N ALA A 633 -46.90 -23.60 27.72
CA ALA A 633 -47.65 -24.55 28.55
C ALA A 633 -48.20 -25.73 27.72
N HIS A 634 -48.42 -25.53 26.42
CA HIS A 634 -48.88 -26.53 25.47
C HIS A 634 -47.91 -26.64 24.28
N PRO A 635 -46.66 -27.11 24.51
CA PRO A 635 -45.60 -27.05 23.50
C PRO A 635 -45.97 -27.89 22.28
N GLN A 636 -45.88 -27.31 21.09
CA GLN A 636 -46.13 -27.94 19.80
C GLN A 636 -44.89 -28.63 19.26
N PHE A 637 -43.71 -28.01 19.38
CA PHE A 637 -42.45 -28.51 18.83
C PHE A 637 -41.68 -29.40 19.82
N LEU A 638 -41.43 -28.91 21.02
CA LEU A 638 -40.57 -29.56 22.03
C LEU A 638 -41.39 -30.45 22.97
N LYS A 639 -41.62 -31.70 22.57
CA LYS A 639 -42.40 -32.68 23.36
C LYS A 639 -41.55 -33.36 24.43
N THR A 640 -42.10 -33.45 25.65
CA THR A 640 -41.50 -34.25 26.72
C THR A 640 -41.94 -35.70 26.60
N VAL A 641 -40.98 -36.63 26.53
CA VAL A 641 -41.22 -38.07 26.72
C VAL A 641 -40.86 -38.42 28.16
N ARG A 642 -41.90 -38.62 28.99
CA ARG A 642 -41.76 -38.83 30.45
C ARG A 642 -40.77 -39.96 30.74
N GLY A 643 -39.83 -39.70 31.66
CA GLY A 643 -38.82 -40.67 32.10
C GLY A 643 -37.71 -40.97 31.09
N ARG A 644 -37.71 -40.39 29.88
CA ARG A 644 -36.69 -40.69 28.85
C ARG A 644 -35.96 -39.48 28.31
N GLY A 645 -36.68 -38.48 27.81
CA GLY A 645 -36.04 -37.33 27.19
C GLY A 645 -37.02 -36.43 26.45
N TYR A 646 -36.58 -35.94 25.31
CA TYR A 646 -37.31 -34.96 24.52
C TYR A 646 -37.36 -35.36 23.05
N ARG A 647 -38.39 -34.89 22.35
CA ARG A 647 -38.55 -35.10 20.91
C ARG A 647 -38.94 -33.78 20.28
N LEU A 648 -38.33 -33.48 19.14
CA LEU A 648 -38.74 -32.35 18.31
C LEU A 648 -39.73 -32.84 17.27
N ASP A 649 -40.97 -32.37 17.35
CA ASP A 649 -42.01 -32.67 16.36
C ASP A 649 -42.16 -31.45 15.45
N LEU A 650 -41.77 -31.59 14.18
CA LEU A 650 -42.04 -30.61 13.15
C LEU A 650 -43.42 -30.94 12.53
N PRO A 651 -44.39 -30.01 12.50
CA PRO A 651 -45.68 -30.26 11.87
C PRO A 651 -45.46 -30.62 10.39
N ALA A 652 -46.15 -31.66 9.92
CA ALA A 652 -46.04 -32.08 8.52
C ALA A 652 -46.59 -30.99 7.58
N GLU A 653 -45.85 -30.72 6.51
CA GLU A 653 -46.29 -29.87 5.41
C GLU A 653 -47.64 -30.37 4.87
N HIS A 654 -48.62 -29.46 4.73
CA HIS A 654 -49.89 -29.72 4.05
C HIS A 654 -49.85 -29.19 2.63
#